data_AF-A0A6P5WRT6-F1
#
_entry.id   AF-A0A6P5WRT6-F1
#
_cell.length_a   1.000
_cell.length_b   1.000
_cell.length_c   1.000
_cell.angle_alpha   90.00
_cell.angle_beta   90.00
_cell.angle_gamma   90.00
#
_symmetry.space_group_name_H-M   'P 1'
#
loop_
_entity.id
_entity.type
_entity.pdbx_description
1 polymer ?
#
loop_
_entity_poly.entity_id
_entity_poly.type
_entity_poly.pdbx_seq_one_letter_code
_entity_poly.pdbx_strand_id
1 'polypeptide(L)'
;MDMLSKYLASILQVLICRLIDRPLRPTMLKGFYHETQLLSWVLSYDGLHSPDALAITAAGIAVAISEVPHSKAIAGVRVGLLGDKFVVNPTTKEMEDSTLDLFLAGTDGAILMIEGYCDFLSEEKLLEAVQVGQDAVRDICTSVESLVKKCGKPKMHDAIKLPPPELYRIVEKIAGDELHKVLQIRSKIPRRKAISLLEEKVINTLTDKGYISTEDTPGTVETIQDLLDEEDEDEEIVVDGEVDEGDVHIKPVSRKSTPLFTEVDVKLVFKDVLSKFLRRHIVEGGKRSDGRSPEGIRPITSRCGLLPRAHGSALFTRGETQSLAVVTLGDKQMAQKVDNLANVEEYKRFYLQYSFPPSSVGEVGRMGAPSRREIGHGTLAERALEPVLPTEDEFPYTIRVESTITESNGSSSMASVCGGCLALQDAGVPLKCSIAGIAMGLVLDTEEFGGDGTPLILSDITGAEDASGDMDFKVAGNEDAITAFQMDIKVGGITLPIMKEALLQARNGRRRVLAEMMKCSPPPAKGLSKYAPLIHIMKVAPEKVNIIIGSGGKMVKSIIGETGVEAIDTQDDGIVKITAKDLSSLEKTISIISNLTMVPTVGDIYRNCEIKSIAPYGVFVEIAPGREGLCHISELTSDWLAKAEDAFKVGDHVDVKLIEVNGKGQLRLSRRALLPVPETNPEEPSSKQPTGDTAEVIADSDKASDKSTPKKYATDAKADALAEEKIEQVKDKSSATKLASSPESNSTENTLLPRKKAFKRIRKSSSKAVTGVSGKDVTL
;
A
#
# COMPACT_ATOMS: atom_id res chain seq x y z
N MET A 1 -24.92 -13.28 17.96
CA MET A 1 -24.37 -12.39 16.91
C MET A 1 -24.17 -13.12 15.59
N ASP A 2 -23.70 -14.37 15.59
CA ASP A 2 -23.33 -15.15 14.39
C ASP A 2 -24.38 -15.29 13.27
N MET A 3 -25.68 -15.17 13.56
CA MET A 3 -26.69 -15.27 12.50
C MET A 3 -26.74 -14.01 11.61
N LEU A 4 -26.24 -12.86 12.07
CA LEU A 4 -26.23 -11.61 11.31
C LEU A 4 -24.99 -11.44 10.41
N SER A 5 -23.85 -12.03 10.73
CA SER A 5 -22.66 -11.94 9.88
C SER A 5 -22.87 -12.59 8.50
N LYS A 6 -23.71 -13.63 8.44
CA LYS A 6 -24.11 -14.33 7.20
C LYS A 6 -24.93 -13.49 6.21
N TYR A 7 -25.40 -12.29 6.59
CA TYR A 7 -26.19 -11.39 5.75
C TYR A 7 -25.48 -10.06 5.44
N LEU A 8 -24.23 -9.89 5.87
CA LEU A 8 -23.43 -8.69 5.58
C LEU A 8 -22.51 -8.96 4.38
N ALA A 9 -22.37 -7.96 3.52
CA ALA A 9 -21.47 -8.05 2.36
C ALA A 9 -20.00 -8.08 2.82
N SER A 10 -19.20 -8.95 2.21
CA SER A 10 -17.76 -9.00 2.47
C SER A 10 -17.04 -7.76 1.90
N ILE A 11 -15.83 -7.49 2.39
CA ILE A 11 -14.98 -6.40 1.86
C ILE A 11 -14.81 -6.55 0.34
N LEU A 12 -14.49 -7.76 -0.13
CA LEU A 12 -14.35 -8.06 -1.55
C LEU A 12 -15.63 -7.76 -2.35
N GLN A 13 -16.81 -8.19 -1.87
CA GLN A 13 -18.08 -7.87 -2.52
C GLN A 13 -18.32 -6.36 -2.62
N VAL A 14 -17.99 -5.59 -1.58
CA VAL A 14 -18.11 -4.12 -1.58
C VAL A 14 -17.15 -3.47 -2.57
N LEU A 15 -15.92 -3.99 -2.70
CA LEU A 15 -14.93 -3.52 -3.67
C LEU A 15 -15.36 -3.81 -5.11
N ILE A 16 -15.82 -5.04 -5.41
CA ILE A 16 -16.36 -5.40 -6.74
C ILE A 16 -17.56 -4.51 -7.09
N CYS A 17 -18.46 -4.23 -6.15
CA CYS A 17 -19.55 -3.28 -6.36
C CYS A 17 -19.05 -1.88 -6.77
N ARG A 18 -17.91 -1.42 -6.25
CA ARG A 18 -17.29 -0.15 -6.66
C ARG A 18 -16.59 -0.24 -8.01
N LEU A 19 -15.90 -1.35 -8.30
CA LEU A 19 -15.27 -1.60 -9.60
C LEU A 19 -16.30 -1.65 -10.75
N ILE A 20 -17.53 -2.08 -10.46
CA ILE A 20 -18.67 -1.99 -11.40
C ILE A 20 -19.22 -0.56 -11.50
N ASP A 21 -19.46 0.10 -10.36
CA ASP A 21 -20.11 1.42 -10.31
C ASP A 21 -19.29 2.53 -10.97
N ARG A 22 -17.97 2.57 -10.69
CA ARG A 22 -17.02 3.60 -11.16
C ARG A 22 -17.04 3.81 -12.69
N PRO A 23 -16.78 2.78 -13.55
CA PRO A 23 -16.80 2.95 -15.00
C PRO A 23 -18.21 3.12 -15.56
N LEU A 24 -19.24 2.57 -14.92
CA LEU A 24 -20.61 2.62 -15.44
C LEU A 24 -21.26 3.99 -15.25
N ARG A 25 -21.10 4.58 -14.06
CA ARG A 25 -21.72 5.86 -13.65
C ARG A 25 -21.51 7.01 -14.66
N PRO A 26 -20.32 7.29 -15.22
CA PRO A 26 -20.14 8.36 -16.21
C PRO A 26 -20.77 8.05 -17.58
N THR A 27 -21.14 6.80 -17.88
CA THR A 27 -21.82 6.46 -19.14
C THR A 27 -23.33 6.69 -19.13
N MET A 28 -23.92 6.86 -17.95
CA MET A 28 -25.35 7.18 -17.81
C MET A 28 -25.62 8.60 -18.32
N LEU A 29 -26.65 8.77 -19.15
CA LEU A 29 -26.92 10.06 -19.78
C LEU A 29 -27.39 11.10 -18.74
N LYS A 30 -26.82 12.31 -18.78
CA LYS A 30 -27.27 13.45 -17.97
C LYS A 30 -28.79 13.63 -18.11
N GLY A 31 -29.48 13.87 -16.99
CA GLY A 31 -30.94 14.00 -16.96
C GLY A 31 -31.71 12.69 -16.72
N PHE A 32 -31.04 11.53 -16.68
CA PHE A 32 -31.67 10.26 -16.31
C PHE A 32 -31.61 10.05 -14.78
N TYR A 33 -32.70 10.36 -14.08
CA TYR A 33 -32.78 10.30 -12.61
C TYR A 33 -33.60 9.11 -12.08
N HIS A 34 -33.91 8.11 -12.91
CA HIS A 34 -34.59 6.90 -12.46
C HIS A 34 -33.68 6.03 -11.59
N GLU A 35 -34.21 5.54 -10.47
CA GLU A 35 -33.51 4.57 -9.64
C GLU A 35 -33.15 3.33 -10.48
N THR A 36 -31.86 3.01 -10.54
CA THR A 36 -31.32 1.92 -11.35
C THR A 36 -30.51 1.01 -10.45
N GLN A 37 -31.01 -0.20 -10.23
CA GLN A 37 -30.32 -1.22 -9.43
C GLN A 37 -29.70 -2.27 -10.35
N LEU A 38 -28.42 -2.57 -10.11
CA LEU A 38 -27.72 -3.70 -10.72
C LEU A 38 -27.38 -4.72 -9.65
N LEU A 39 -27.68 -5.99 -9.95
CA LEU A 39 -27.40 -7.13 -9.10
C LEU A 39 -26.51 -8.10 -9.87
N SER A 40 -25.27 -8.28 -9.42
CA SER A 40 -24.32 -9.24 -9.98
C SER A 40 -24.18 -10.43 -9.03
N TRP A 41 -24.40 -11.64 -9.55
CA TRP A 41 -24.45 -12.88 -8.77
C TRP A 41 -23.44 -13.87 -9.34
N VAL A 42 -22.48 -14.32 -8.53
CA VAL A 42 -21.56 -15.40 -8.90
C VAL A 42 -22.29 -16.73 -8.67
N LEU A 43 -22.87 -17.30 -9.73
CA LEU A 43 -23.62 -18.56 -9.67
C LEU A 43 -22.72 -19.81 -9.72
N SER A 44 -21.50 -19.66 -10.25
CA SER A 44 -20.50 -20.71 -10.38
C SER A 44 -19.11 -20.07 -10.39
N TYR A 45 -18.12 -20.79 -9.87
CA TYR A 45 -16.71 -20.43 -9.87
C TYR A 45 -15.92 -21.70 -10.22
N ASP A 46 -14.99 -21.61 -11.17
CA ASP A 46 -14.22 -22.74 -11.69
C ASP A 46 -12.96 -23.07 -10.88
N GLY A 47 -12.65 -22.25 -9.87
CA GLY A 47 -11.44 -22.35 -9.07
C GLY A 47 -10.18 -21.77 -9.74
N LEU A 48 -10.30 -21.23 -10.97
CA LEU A 48 -9.17 -20.81 -11.80
C LEU A 48 -9.22 -19.33 -12.19
N HIS A 49 -10.39 -18.76 -12.49
CA HIS A 49 -10.51 -17.39 -12.99
C HIS A 49 -11.32 -16.52 -12.01
N SER A 50 -10.71 -15.47 -11.46
CA SER A 50 -11.45 -14.55 -10.58
C SER A 50 -12.65 -13.92 -11.32
N PRO A 51 -13.86 -13.93 -10.73
CA PRO A 51 -15.05 -13.37 -11.35
C PRO A 51 -15.06 -11.83 -11.38
N ASP A 52 -14.11 -11.14 -10.76
CA ASP A 52 -14.13 -9.69 -10.54
C ASP A 52 -14.25 -8.89 -11.85
N ALA A 53 -13.37 -9.13 -12.82
CA ALA A 53 -13.38 -8.45 -14.12
C ALA A 53 -14.58 -8.89 -14.98
N LEU A 54 -14.97 -10.17 -14.87
CA LEU A 54 -16.17 -10.69 -15.53
C LEU A 54 -17.44 -10.00 -15.00
N ALA A 55 -17.51 -9.67 -13.70
CA ALA A 55 -18.64 -8.98 -13.11
C ALA A 55 -18.81 -7.54 -13.64
N ILE A 56 -17.72 -6.83 -13.94
CA ILE A 56 -17.74 -5.53 -14.63
C ILE A 56 -18.32 -5.69 -16.05
N THR A 57 -17.80 -6.65 -16.81
CA THR A 57 -18.26 -6.92 -18.18
C THR A 57 -19.72 -7.39 -18.22
N ALA A 58 -20.15 -8.25 -17.29
CA ALA A 58 -21.53 -8.71 -17.19
C ALA A 58 -22.51 -7.57 -16.84
N ALA A 59 -22.12 -6.67 -15.92
CA ALA A 59 -22.91 -5.48 -15.61
C ALA A 59 -23.00 -4.52 -16.81
N GLY A 60 -21.89 -4.33 -17.53
CA GLY A 60 -21.86 -3.56 -18.78
C GLY A 60 -22.79 -4.13 -19.85
N ILE A 61 -22.76 -5.44 -20.08
CA ILE A 61 -23.69 -6.14 -20.98
C ILE A 61 -25.13 -5.96 -20.54
N ALA A 62 -25.44 -6.13 -19.25
CA ALA A 62 -26.80 -6.01 -18.71
C ALA A 62 -27.39 -4.61 -18.97
N VAL A 63 -26.64 -3.54 -18.72
CA VAL A 63 -27.07 -2.18 -19.06
C VAL A 63 -27.18 -1.99 -20.58
N ALA A 64 -26.21 -2.51 -21.34
CA ALA A 64 -26.19 -2.38 -22.79
C ALA A 64 -27.42 -3.00 -23.48
N ILE A 65 -27.92 -4.15 -23.00
CA ILE A 65 -29.15 -4.78 -23.52
C ILE A 65 -30.45 -4.23 -22.92
N SER A 66 -30.40 -3.55 -21.77
CA SER A 66 -31.59 -3.03 -21.06
C SER A 66 -32.24 -1.82 -21.75
N GLU A 67 -33.34 -1.32 -21.19
CA GLU A 67 -33.96 -0.05 -21.59
C GLU A 67 -33.22 1.21 -21.07
N VAL A 68 -32.23 1.05 -20.19
CA VAL A 68 -31.52 2.17 -19.52
C VAL A 68 -30.71 2.99 -20.53
N PRO A 69 -30.91 4.33 -20.61
CA PRO A 69 -30.14 5.21 -21.47
C PRO A 69 -28.69 5.34 -20.99
N HIS A 70 -27.77 4.89 -21.82
CA HIS A 70 -26.32 4.94 -21.59
C HIS A 70 -25.62 5.29 -22.92
N SER A 71 -24.44 5.88 -22.86
CA SER A 71 -23.73 6.41 -24.03
C SER A 71 -23.03 5.34 -24.87
N LYS A 72 -22.36 4.37 -24.23
CA LYS A 72 -21.63 3.27 -24.87
C LYS A 72 -21.59 2.03 -23.97
N ALA A 73 -21.49 0.85 -24.59
CA ALA A 73 -21.25 -0.40 -23.87
C ALA A 73 -19.86 -0.37 -23.19
N ILE A 74 -19.81 -0.83 -21.94
CA ILE A 74 -18.57 -0.96 -21.17
C ILE A 74 -18.14 -2.42 -21.03
N ALA A 75 -16.83 -2.63 -20.90
CA ALA A 75 -16.23 -3.90 -20.49
C ALA A 75 -15.11 -3.65 -19.48
N GLY A 76 -14.74 -4.70 -18.73
CA GLY A 76 -13.64 -4.67 -17.77
C GLY A 76 -12.77 -5.92 -17.89
N VAL A 77 -11.46 -5.74 -17.73
CA VAL A 77 -10.43 -6.78 -17.78
C VAL A 77 -9.47 -6.62 -16.60
N ARG A 78 -8.79 -7.71 -16.25
CA ARG A 78 -7.61 -7.70 -15.36
C ARG A 78 -6.35 -7.90 -16.21
N VAL A 79 -5.24 -7.24 -15.89
CA VAL A 79 -3.95 -7.43 -16.56
C VAL A 79 -2.89 -7.75 -15.51
N GLY A 80 -2.21 -8.88 -15.69
CA GLY A 80 -1.04 -9.28 -14.92
C GLY A 80 0.26 -9.09 -15.70
N LEU A 81 1.40 -9.09 -15.00
CA LEU A 81 2.74 -9.05 -15.55
C LEU A 81 3.57 -10.21 -14.98
N LEU A 82 3.72 -11.26 -15.79
CA LEU A 82 4.48 -12.47 -15.45
C LEU A 82 5.84 -12.40 -16.15
N GLY A 83 6.90 -12.15 -15.38
CA GLY A 83 8.19 -11.76 -15.93
C GLY A 83 8.05 -10.47 -16.76
N ASP A 84 8.44 -10.51 -18.03
CA ASP A 84 8.28 -9.39 -18.97
C ASP A 84 6.97 -9.41 -19.79
N LYS A 85 6.08 -10.39 -19.55
CA LYS A 85 4.88 -10.62 -20.38
C LYS A 85 3.60 -10.16 -19.70
N PHE A 86 2.88 -9.25 -20.34
CA PHE A 86 1.50 -8.92 -19.98
C PHE A 86 0.53 -10.05 -20.35
N VAL A 87 -0.36 -10.40 -19.41
CA VAL A 87 -1.41 -11.41 -19.58
C VAL A 87 -2.76 -10.77 -19.25
N VAL A 88 -3.73 -10.90 -20.16
CA VAL A 88 -5.11 -10.41 -19.95
C VAL A 88 -5.96 -11.51 -19.34
N ASN A 89 -6.71 -11.17 -18.29
CA ASN A 89 -7.51 -12.05 -17.44
C ASN A 89 -6.73 -13.30 -16.98
N PRO A 90 -5.56 -13.12 -16.34
CA PRO A 90 -4.77 -14.22 -15.80
C PRO A 90 -5.56 -15.04 -14.77
N THR A 91 -5.24 -16.33 -14.69
CA THR A 91 -5.76 -17.22 -13.65
C THR A 91 -5.30 -16.78 -12.25
N THR A 92 -6.00 -17.24 -11.21
CA THR A 92 -5.63 -17.01 -9.80
C THR A 92 -4.20 -17.44 -9.52
N LYS A 93 -3.74 -18.56 -10.12
CA LYS A 93 -2.36 -19.04 -9.99
C LYS A 93 -1.36 -18.15 -10.73
N GLU A 94 -1.66 -17.72 -11.95
CA GLU A 94 -0.80 -16.77 -12.68
C GLU A 94 -0.67 -15.42 -11.97
N MET A 95 -1.67 -15.04 -11.16
CA MET A 95 -1.63 -13.85 -10.31
C MET A 95 -0.72 -14.00 -9.08
N GLU A 96 -0.42 -15.22 -8.61
CA GLU A 96 0.55 -15.45 -7.51
C GLU A 96 1.98 -15.07 -7.94
N ASP A 97 2.33 -15.31 -9.21
CA ASP A 97 3.62 -14.98 -9.84
C ASP A 97 3.65 -13.59 -10.49
N SER A 98 2.57 -12.79 -10.37
CA SER A 98 2.41 -11.52 -11.11
C SER A 98 2.90 -10.31 -10.31
N THR A 99 3.75 -9.48 -10.93
CA THR A 99 4.24 -8.22 -10.35
C THR A 99 3.27 -7.04 -10.54
N LEU A 100 2.17 -7.27 -11.28
CA LEU A 100 1.11 -6.30 -11.56
C LEU A 100 -0.27 -6.93 -11.34
N ASP A 101 -1.17 -6.17 -10.74
CA ASP A 101 -2.59 -6.47 -10.59
C ASP A 101 -3.39 -5.25 -11.05
N LEU A 102 -3.71 -5.19 -12.36
CA LEU A 102 -4.34 -4.03 -12.99
C LEU A 102 -5.76 -4.33 -13.47
N PHE A 103 -6.77 -3.81 -12.78
CA PHE A 103 -8.12 -3.73 -13.30
C PHE A 103 -8.25 -2.50 -14.20
N LEU A 104 -8.76 -2.70 -15.42
CA LEU A 104 -9.06 -1.65 -16.39
C LEU A 104 -10.47 -1.86 -16.92
N ALA A 105 -11.27 -0.79 -16.91
CA ALA A 105 -12.60 -0.79 -17.52
C ALA A 105 -12.83 0.46 -18.38
N GLY A 106 -13.57 0.29 -19.47
CA GLY A 106 -13.77 1.33 -20.46
C GLY A 106 -14.73 0.93 -21.57
N THR A 107 -14.67 1.71 -22.63
CA THR A 107 -15.41 1.56 -23.89
C THR A 107 -14.45 1.17 -25.02
N ASP A 108 -14.97 0.98 -26.24
CA ASP A 108 -14.19 0.82 -27.48
C ASP A 108 -13.06 1.86 -27.67
N GLY A 109 -13.33 3.13 -27.34
CA GLY A 109 -12.47 4.27 -27.65
C GLY A 109 -11.96 5.09 -26.46
N ALA A 110 -12.37 4.77 -25.23
CA ALA A 110 -11.94 5.49 -24.03
C ALA A 110 -11.90 4.60 -22.79
N ILE A 111 -10.83 4.74 -22.01
CA ILE A 111 -10.71 4.20 -20.66
C ILE A 111 -11.60 5.02 -19.73
N LEU A 112 -12.31 4.37 -18.81
CA LEU A 112 -13.19 5.04 -17.84
C LEU A 112 -12.72 4.86 -16.39
N MET A 113 -12.11 3.71 -16.08
CA MET A 113 -11.68 3.37 -14.74
C MET A 113 -10.41 2.51 -14.78
N ILE A 114 -9.46 2.81 -13.90
CA ILE A 114 -8.35 1.93 -13.57
C ILE A 114 -8.24 1.77 -12.04
N GLU A 115 -7.89 0.57 -11.60
CA GLU A 115 -7.42 0.26 -10.26
C GLU A 115 -6.28 -0.76 -10.35
N GLY A 116 -5.07 -0.35 -10.00
CA GLY A 116 -3.83 -1.09 -10.22
C GLY A 116 -2.94 -1.13 -8.98
N TYR A 117 -2.37 -2.30 -8.72
CA TYR A 117 -1.43 -2.57 -7.63
C TYR A 117 -0.19 -3.27 -8.21
N CYS A 118 1.02 -2.96 -7.73
CA CYS A 118 2.24 -3.46 -8.35
C CYS A 118 3.46 -3.44 -7.42
N ASP A 119 4.43 -4.31 -7.68
CA ASP A 119 5.72 -4.31 -6.99
C ASP A 119 6.72 -3.40 -7.73
N PHE A 120 6.61 -2.09 -7.46
CA PHE A 120 7.51 -1.04 -7.97
C PHE A 120 7.66 -1.01 -9.51
N LEU A 121 6.56 -0.88 -10.24
CA LEU A 121 6.58 -0.68 -11.69
C LEU A 121 6.85 0.78 -12.08
N SER A 122 7.51 1.01 -13.22
CA SER A 122 7.71 2.37 -13.78
C SER A 122 6.43 2.90 -14.43
N GLU A 123 6.34 4.24 -14.58
CA GLU A 123 5.25 4.89 -15.29
C GLU A 123 5.10 4.38 -16.74
N GLU A 124 6.20 4.05 -17.43
CA GLU A 124 6.19 3.50 -18.79
C GLU A 124 5.62 2.07 -18.84
N LYS A 125 6.04 1.19 -17.92
CA LYS A 125 5.52 -0.20 -17.85
C LYS A 125 4.04 -0.24 -17.51
N LEU A 126 3.57 0.68 -16.66
CA LEU A 126 2.15 0.85 -16.40
C LEU A 126 1.38 1.23 -17.67
N LEU A 127 1.87 2.19 -18.47
CA LEU A 127 1.23 2.59 -19.73
C LEU A 127 1.18 1.47 -20.78
N GLU A 128 2.21 0.62 -20.86
CA GLU A 128 2.20 -0.58 -21.71
C GLU A 128 1.05 -1.52 -21.29
N ALA A 129 0.88 -1.78 -19.99
CA ALA A 129 -0.21 -2.61 -19.46
C ALA A 129 -1.60 -2.00 -19.74
N VAL A 130 -1.72 -0.66 -19.63
CA VAL A 130 -2.95 0.07 -19.92
C VAL A 130 -3.34 -0.05 -21.40
N GLN A 131 -2.39 0.04 -22.32
CA GLN A 131 -2.65 -0.18 -23.75
C GLN A 131 -3.14 -1.61 -24.02
N VAL A 132 -2.47 -2.62 -23.46
CA VAL A 132 -2.86 -4.05 -23.58
C VAL A 132 -4.29 -4.27 -23.05
N GLY A 133 -4.62 -3.69 -21.90
CA GLY A 133 -5.98 -3.78 -21.33
C GLY A 133 -7.04 -3.09 -22.18
N GLN A 134 -6.75 -1.89 -22.71
CA GLN A 134 -7.69 -1.13 -23.53
C GLN A 134 -7.98 -1.81 -24.89
N ASP A 135 -7.00 -2.48 -25.48
CA ASP A 135 -7.24 -3.26 -26.71
C ASP A 135 -8.16 -4.46 -26.46
N ALA A 136 -7.96 -5.19 -25.36
CA ALA A 136 -8.85 -6.27 -24.95
C ALA A 136 -10.28 -5.78 -24.63
N VAL A 137 -10.42 -4.63 -23.94
CA VAL A 137 -11.72 -3.99 -23.69
C VAL A 137 -12.43 -3.63 -25.01
N ARG A 138 -11.70 -3.13 -26.02
CA ARG A 138 -12.27 -2.80 -27.34
C ARG A 138 -12.85 -4.01 -28.06
N ASP A 139 -12.16 -5.14 -28.03
CA ASP A 139 -12.62 -6.39 -28.65
C ASP A 139 -13.88 -6.93 -27.96
N ILE A 140 -13.94 -6.83 -26.63
CA ILE A 140 -15.13 -7.20 -25.85
C ILE A 140 -16.29 -6.25 -26.18
N CYS A 141 -16.10 -4.93 -26.12
CA CYS A 141 -17.14 -3.94 -26.46
C CYS A 141 -17.73 -4.15 -27.86
N THR A 142 -16.89 -4.43 -28.86
CA THR A 142 -17.32 -4.75 -30.24
C THR A 142 -18.23 -6.00 -30.29
N SER A 143 -17.93 -6.99 -29.45
CA SER A 143 -18.75 -8.20 -29.29
C SER A 143 -20.07 -7.90 -28.57
N VAL A 144 -20.06 -7.03 -27.55
CA VAL A 144 -21.27 -6.58 -26.84
C VAL A 144 -22.19 -5.78 -27.75
N GLU A 145 -21.68 -4.86 -28.57
CA GLU A 145 -22.50 -4.17 -29.58
C GLU A 145 -23.17 -5.14 -30.56
N SER A 146 -22.45 -6.19 -30.95
CA SER A 146 -22.97 -7.24 -31.83
C SER A 146 -24.05 -8.10 -31.17
N LEU A 147 -24.09 -8.15 -29.83
CA LEU A 147 -25.16 -8.75 -29.03
C LEU A 147 -26.35 -7.78 -28.90
N VAL A 148 -26.11 -6.50 -28.58
CA VAL A 148 -27.14 -5.46 -28.49
C VAL A 148 -27.92 -5.32 -29.81
N LYS A 149 -27.23 -5.41 -30.97
CA LYS A 149 -27.87 -5.43 -32.30
C LYS A 149 -28.80 -6.63 -32.54
N LYS A 150 -28.69 -7.72 -31.74
CA LYS A 150 -29.52 -8.93 -31.85
C LYS A 150 -30.68 -8.97 -30.85
N CYS A 151 -30.46 -8.52 -29.61
CA CYS A 151 -31.43 -8.68 -28.51
C CYS A 151 -31.52 -7.50 -27.55
N GLY A 152 -30.88 -6.36 -27.84
CA GLY A 152 -31.00 -5.15 -27.02
C GLY A 152 -32.38 -4.52 -27.13
N LYS A 153 -32.91 -4.03 -26.00
CA LYS A 153 -34.17 -3.29 -25.96
C LYS A 153 -34.00 -1.84 -26.43
N PRO A 154 -35.07 -1.18 -26.92
CA PRO A 154 -35.09 0.26 -27.14
C PRO A 154 -34.75 1.04 -25.86
N LYS A 155 -34.03 2.16 -26.01
CA LYS A 155 -33.62 2.99 -24.87
C LYS A 155 -34.68 4.01 -24.49
N MET A 156 -34.90 4.21 -23.20
CA MET A 156 -35.85 5.18 -22.62
C MET A 156 -35.34 6.64 -22.73
N HIS A 157 -35.02 7.11 -23.94
CA HIS A 157 -34.55 8.49 -24.13
C HIS A 157 -35.59 9.54 -23.68
N ASP A 158 -36.88 9.22 -23.80
CA ASP A 158 -37.99 10.08 -23.35
C ASP A 158 -38.05 10.28 -21.82
N ALA A 159 -37.33 9.45 -21.05
CA ALA A 159 -37.22 9.58 -19.60
C ALA A 159 -36.14 10.60 -19.16
N ILE A 160 -35.35 11.13 -20.10
CA ILE A 160 -34.31 12.11 -19.83
C ILE A 160 -34.93 13.49 -19.61
N LYS A 161 -34.65 14.11 -18.46
CA LYS A 161 -35.10 15.47 -18.12
C LYS A 161 -33.90 16.37 -17.86
N LEU A 162 -33.75 17.40 -18.70
CA LEU A 162 -32.70 18.41 -18.58
C LEU A 162 -33.32 19.76 -18.20
N PRO A 163 -32.62 20.60 -17.42
CA PRO A 163 -33.08 21.96 -17.15
C PRO A 163 -33.24 22.80 -18.44
N PRO A 164 -34.14 23.80 -18.46
CA PRO A 164 -34.32 24.66 -19.63
C PRO A 164 -33.01 25.39 -20.02
N PRO A 165 -32.60 25.42 -21.31
CA PRO A 165 -31.36 26.07 -21.73
C PRO A 165 -31.25 27.56 -21.38
N GLU A 166 -32.38 28.25 -21.22
CA GLU A 166 -32.42 29.66 -20.81
C GLU A 166 -32.01 29.85 -19.33
N LEU A 167 -32.29 28.87 -18.46
CA LEU A 167 -31.94 28.92 -17.04
C LEU A 167 -30.42 29.05 -16.83
N TYR A 168 -29.61 28.35 -17.64
CA TYR A 168 -28.15 28.46 -17.62
C TYR A 168 -27.67 29.90 -17.86
N ARG A 169 -28.29 30.61 -18.81
CA ARG A 169 -27.94 32.02 -19.12
C ARG A 169 -28.39 32.97 -18.02
N ILE A 170 -29.55 32.70 -17.39
CA ILE A 170 -30.08 33.51 -16.29
C ILE A 170 -29.19 33.34 -15.05
N VAL A 171 -28.80 32.11 -14.69
CA VAL A 171 -27.91 31.82 -13.56
C VAL A 171 -26.50 32.39 -13.79
N GLU A 172 -25.91 32.20 -14.98
CA GLU A 172 -24.61 32.79 -15.31
C GLU A 172 -24.63 34.33 -15.23
N LYS A 173 -25.75 34.97 -15.61
CA LYS A 173 -25.95 36.42 -15.47
C LYS A 173 -26.12 36.90 -14.02
N ILE A 174 -26.77 36.12 -13.15
CA ILE A 174 -27.01 36.51 -11.75
C ILE A 174 -25.76 36.27 -10.89
N ALA A 175 -25.08 35.15 -11.09
CA ALA A 175 -24.02 34.68 -10.22
C ALA A 175 -22.60 34.95 -10.74
N GLY A 176 -22.39 35.20 -12.03
CA GLY A 176 -21.07 35.17 -12.67
C GLY A 176 -20.01 36.09 -12.02
N ASP A 177 -20.35 37.36 -11.80
CA ASP A 177 -19.40 38.34 -11.22
C ASP A 177 -19.06 38.01 -9.76
N GLU A 178 -20.02 37.48 -9.00
CA GLU A 178 -19.82 37.08 -7.60
C GLU A 178 -19.07 35.74 -7.51
N LEU A 179 -19.35 34.78 -8.39
CA LEU A 179 -18.60 33.53 -8.54
C LEU A 179 -17.11 33.81 -8.79
N HIS A 180 -16.78 34.77 -9.65
CA HIS A 180 -15.40 35.13 -9.94
C HIS A 180 -14.64 35.62 -8.68
N LYS A 181 -15.31 36.34 -7.77
CA LYS A 181 -14.74 36.78 -6.48
C LYS A 181 -14.66 35.63 -5.48
N VAL A 182 -15.77 34.91 -5.29
CA VAL A 182 -15.90 33.83 -4.31
C VAL A 182 -14.93 32.69 -4.57
N LEU A 183 -14.66 32.37 -5.85
CA LEU A 183 -13.69 31.34 -6.24
C LEU A 183 -12.23 31.72 -5.95
N GLN A 184 -11.92 32.97 -5.62
CA GLN A 184 -10.57 33.42 -5.21
C GLN A 184 -10.32 33.35 -3.70
N ILE A 185 -11.37 33.10 -2.90
CA ILE A 185 -11.24 32.88 -1.46
C ILE A 185 -10.44 31.59 -1.24
N ARG A 186 -9.26 31.67 -0.62
CA ARG A 186 -8.31 30.53 -0.57
C ARG A 186 -8.76 29.38 0.34
N SER A 187 -9.20 29.71 1.54
CA SER A 187 -9.59 28.75 2.58
C SER A 187 -10.93 28.06 2.27
N LYS A 188 -11.03 26.75 2.55
CA LYS A 188 -12.21 25.92 2.20
C LYS A 188 -13.50 26.42 2.84
N ILE A 189 -13.48 26.68 4.15
CA ILE A 189 -14.70 26.92 4.93
C ILE A 189 -15.33 28.28 4.55
N PRO A 190 -14.59 29.41 4.50
CA PRO A 190 -15.14 30.69 4.03
C PRO A 190 -15.63 30.61 2.58
N ARG A 191 -14.86 29.97 1.68
CA ARG A 191 -15.28 29.75 0.28
C ARG A 191 -16.58 28.95 0.20
N ARG A 192 -16.74 27.90 1.02
CA ARG A 192 -17.98 27.10 1.09
C ARG A 192 -19.17 27.94 1.61
N LYS A 193 -19.02 28.71 2.70
CA LYS A 193 -20.07 29.63 3.22
C LYS A 193 -20.52 30.59 2.12
N ALA A 194 -19.58 31.24 1.43
CA ALA A 194 -19.86 32.20 0.38
C ALA A 194 -20.53 31.58 -0.87
N ILE A 195 -20.12 30.36 -1.29
CA ILE A 195 -20.81 29.63 -2.38
C ILE A 195 -22.26 29.31 -1.99
N SER A 196 -22.51 28.84 -0.76
CA SER A 196 -23.86 28.50 -0.30
C SER A 196 -24.77 29.73 -0.20
N LEU A 197 -24.28 30.85 0.31
CA LEU A 197 -25.04 32.12 0.32
C LEU A 197 -25.39 32.59 -1.10
N LEU A 198 -24.47 32.41 -2.06
CA LEU A 198 -24.73 32.72 -3.46
C LEU A 198 -25.73 31.75 -4.12
N GLU A 199 -25.68 30.46 -3.78
CA GLU A 199 -26.65 29.46 -4.20
C GLU A 199 -28.07 29.82 -3.70
N GLU A 200 -28.20 30.15 -2.40
CA GLU A 200 -29.45 30.57 -1.78
C GLU A 200 -30.02 31.85 -2.41
N LYS A 201 -29.18 32.85 -2.67
CA LYS A 201 -29.56 34.08 -3.41
C LYS A 201 -30.10 33.77 -4.80
N VAL A 202 -29.47 32.86 -5.54
CA VAL A 202 -29.93 32.43 -6.87
C VAL A 202 -31.26 31.67 -6.78
N ILE A 203 -31.41 30.76 -5.82
CA ILE A 203 -32.67 30.03 -5.56
C ILE A 203 -33.81 31.00 -5.22
N ASN A 204 -33.58 31.93 -4.30
CA ASN A 204 -34.60 32.92 -3.90
C ASN A 204 -34.99 33.82 -5.07
N THR A 205 -34.06 34.15 -5.97
CA THR A 205 -34.34 34.99 -7.15
C THR A 205 -35.14 34.26 -8.24
N LEU A 206 -35.02 32.93 -8.35
CA LEU A 206 -35.52 32.13 -9.48
C LEU A 206 -36.63 31.12 -9.15
N THR A 207 -37.05 31.04 -7.90
CA THR A 207 -38.11 30.12 -7.43
C THR A 207 -39.22 30.87 -6.70
N ASP A 208 -40.42 30.29 -6.67
CA ASP A 208 -41.64 30.89 -6.09
C ASP A 208 -41.46 31.37 -4.64
N LYS A 209 -40.54 30.74 -3.88
CA LYS A 209 -40.28 31.06 -2.46
C LYS A 209 -39.88 32.52 -2.23
N GLY A 210 -39.01 33.09 -3.07
CA GLY A 210 -38.61 34.50 -2.95
C GLY A 210 -39.61 35.49 -3.56
N TYR A 211 -40.62 34.99 -4.28
CA TYR A 211 -41.73 35.81 -4.79
C TYR A 211 -42.87 35.98 -3.76
N ILE A 212 -42.86 35.18 -2.69
CA ILE A 212 -43.87 35.21 -1.61
C ILE A 212 -43.32 35.90 -0.34
N SER A 213 -42.00 35.86 -0.08
CA SER A 213 -41.43 36.35 1.18
C SER A 213 -41.24 37.87 1.29
N THR A 214 -41.91 38.68 0.46
CA THR A 214 -41.76 40.15 0.47
C THR A 214 -42.69 40.90 1.41
N GLU A 215 -43.56 40.22 2.18
CA GLU A 215 -44.52 40.87 3.09
C GLU A 215 -44.23 40.69 4.60
N ASP A 216 -43.23 39.90 5.01
CA ASP A 216 -42.90 39.69 6.43
C ASP A 216 -41.43 40.04 6.77
N THR A 217 -41.26 41.24 7.35
CA THR A 217 -40.18 41.75 8.25
C THR A 217 -38.69 41.50 7.88
N PRO A 218 -37.84 42.55 7.80
CA PRO A 218 -36.41 42.38 7.55
C PRO A 218 -35.67 41.81 8.78
N GLY A 219 -35.33 40.52 8.71
CA GLY A 219 -34.22 39.97 9.50
C GLY A 219 -32.88 40.40 8.88
N THR A 220 -31.91 40.76 9.73
CA THR A 220 -30.59 41.24 9.30
C THR A 220 -29.88 40.22 8.41
N VAL A 221 -29.60 40.60 7.17
CA VAL A 221 -28.73 39.84 6.26
C VAL A 221 -27.31 40.34 6.48
N GLU A 222 -26.46 39.53 7.11
CA GLU A 222 -24.99 39.73 7.09
C GLU A 222 -24.56 39.89 5.63
N THR A 223 -23.95 41.03 5.31
CA THR A 223 -23.55 41.35 3.95
C THR A 223 -22.14 40.80 3.71
N ILE A 224 -21.82 40.45 2.45
CA ILE A 224 -20.50 39.92 2.08
C ILE A 224 -19.35 40.90 2.44
N GLN A 225 -19.67 42.18 2.59
CA GLN A 225 -18.77 43.23 3.06
C GLN A 225 -18.27 42.95 4.50
N ASP A 226 -19.18 42.57 5.40
CA ASP A 226 -18.90 42.34 6.82
C ASP A 226 -17.89 41.18 7.04
N LEU A 227 -17.80 40.24 6.08
CA LEU A 227 -16.84 39.13 6.09
C LEU A 227 -15.46 39.48 5.50
N LEU A 228 -15.27 40.70 4.99
CA LEU A 228 -13.98 41.19 4.49
C LEU A 228 -13.26 42.09 5.50
N ASP A 229 -13.99 42.60 6.49
CA ASP A 229 -13.51 43.65 7.39
C ASP A 229 -13.16 43.13 8.82
N GLU A 230 -13.27 41.82 9.10
CA GLU A 230 -12.88 41.18 10.39
C GLU A 230 -11.34 41.12 10.67
N GLU A 231 -10.51 41.95 10.03
CA GLU A 231 -9.04 42.01 10.30
C GLU A 231 -8.56 43.25 11.07
N ASP A 232 -9.38 44.28 11.31
CA ASP A 232 -9.00 45.46 12.13
C ASP A 232 -10.11 45.89 13.13
N GLU A 233 -9.80 45.90 14.43
CA GLU A 233 -10.64 46.51 15.48
C GLU A 233 -10.44 48.04 15.51
N ASP A 234 -11.52 48.81 15.64
CA ASP A 234 -11.61 49.94 16.61
C ASP A 234 -13.07 50.46 16.72
N GLU A 235 -13.48 50.84 17.94
CA GLU A 235 -14.82 51.37 18.24
C GLU A 235 -14.96 52.86 17.87
N GLU A 236 -16.12 53.30 17.36
CA GLU A 236 -16.56 54.70 17.55
C GLU A 236 -18.10 54.87 17.66
N ILE A 237 -18.51 56.02 18.19
CA ILE A 237 -19.73 56.18 19.00
C ILE A 237 -20.91 56.80 18.22
N VAL A 238 -22.13 56.37 18.58
CA VAL A 238 -23.43 56.85 18.07
C VAL A 238 -23.64 58.36 18.24
N VAL A 239 -24.15 59.03 17.19
CA VAL A 239 -24.85 60.32 17.31
C VAL A 239 -26.18 60.26 16.56
N ASP A 240 -27.23 60.75 17.23
CA ASP A 240 -28.63 60.75 16.79
C ASP A 240 -28.90 61.83 15.72
N GLY A 241 -29.83 61.57 14.79
CA GLY A 241 -30.11 62.45 13.63
C GLY A 241 -31.52 62.29 13.08
N GLU A 242 -32.22 63.43 12.93
CA GLU A 242 -33.69 63.50 12.79
C GLU A 242 -34.26 62.93 11.49
N VAL A 243 -35.53 62.51 11.57
CA VAL A 243 -36.31 61.92 10.47
C VAL A 243 -36.91 63.02 9.58
N ASP A 244 -36.77 62.90 8.25
CA ASP A 244 -37.47 63.73 7.27
C ASP A 244 -38.40 62.86 6.40
N GLU A 245 -39.72 63.05 6.53
CA GLU A 245 -40.74 62.28 5.80
C GLU A 245 -40.93 62.82 4.37
N GLY A 246 -40.00 62.44 3.48
CA GLY A 246 -40.05 62.76 2.05
C GLY A 246 -40.90 61.77 1.24
N ASP A 247 -42.08 62.21 0.79
CA ASP A 247 -43.07 61.43 0.04
C ASP A 247 -42.60 61.06 -1.40
N VAL A 248 -41.89 59.93 -1.57
CA VAL A 248 -41.40 59.47 -2.88
C VAL A 248 -42.44 58.60 -3.60
N HIS A 249 -43.14 59.19 -4.57
CA HIS A 249 -44.02 58.48 -5.50
C HIS A 249 -43.25 57.47 -6.37
N ILE A 250 -43.15 56.21 -5.91
CA ILE A 250 -42.64 55.10 -6.72
C ILE A 250 -43.67 54.76 -7.81
N LYS A 251 -43.40 55.20 -9.05
CA LYS A 251 -44.10 54.66 -10.22
C LYS A 251 -43.76 53.17 -10.35
N PRO A 252 -44.75 52.27 -10.53
CA PRO A 252 -44.47 50.85 -10.70
C PRO A 252 -43.72 50.63 -12.02
N VAL A 253 -42.41 50.43 -11.92
CA VAL A 253 -41.62 49.93 -13.05
C VAL A 253 -42.06 48.48 -13.27
N SER A 254 -42.68 48.22 -14.41
CA SER A 254 -43.09 46.86 -14.81
C SER A 254 -41.86 46.00 -15.07
N ARG A 255 -41.29 45.44 -13.99
CA ARG A 255 -40.27 44.39 -14.09
C ARG A 255 -40.89 43.23 -14.85
N LYS A 256 -40.27 42.88 -15.98
CA LYS A 256 -40.63 41.69 -16.77
C LYS A 256 -40.67 40.50 -15.83
N SER A 257 -41.73 39.68 -15.89
CA SER A 257 -41.84 38.47 -15.09
C SER A 257 -40.66 37.56 -15.39
N THR A 258 -39.73 37.44 -14.44
CA THR A 258 -38.70 36.40 -14.49
C THR A 258 -39.42 35.05 -14.53
N PRO A 259 -39.16 34.17 -15.50
CA PRO A 259 -39.74 32.83 -15.47
C PRO A 259 -39.28 32.12 -14.18
N LEU A 260 -40.23 31.52 -13.47
CA LEU A 260 -39.98 30.79 -12.24
C LEU A 260 -39.64 29.34 -12.58
N PHE A 261 -38.63 28.80 -11.91
CA PHE A 261 -38.07 27.47 -12.18
C PHE A 261 -38.17 26.57 -10.94
N THR A 262 -37.99 25.25 -11.12
CA THR A 262 -37.96 24.34 -9.98
C THR A 262 -36.66 24.50 -9.20
N GLU A 263 -36.71 24.38 -7.87
CA GLU A 263 -35.53 24.46 -7.01
C GLU A 263 -34.45 23.42 -7.41
N VAL A 264 -34.88 22.24 -7.89
CA VAL A 264 -33.99 21.18 -8.36
C VAL A 264 -33.24 21.60 -9.63
N ASP A 265 -33.94 22.19 -10.61
CA ASP A 265 -33.31 22.68 -11.83
C ASP A 265 -32.34 23.83 -11.54
N VAL A 266 -32.73 24.78 -10.67
CA VAL A 266 -31.88 25.91 -10.27
C VAL A 266 -30.59 25.43 -9.60
N LYS A 267 -30.69 24.49 -8.64
CA LYS A 267 -29.51 23.91 -7.97
C LYS A 267 -28.59 23.17 -8.94
N LEU A 268 -29.16 22.39 -9.87
CA LEU A 268 -28.37 21.64 -10.85
C LEU A 268 -27.65 22.57 -11.83
N VAL A 269 -28.34 23.60 -12.33
CA VAL A 269 -27.74 24.60 -13.21
C VAL A 269 -26.68 25.43 -12.46
N PHE A 270 -26.95 25.84 -11.22
CA PHE A 270 -25.98 26.58 -10.41
C PHE A 270 -24.68 25.78 -10.21
N LYS A 271 -24.79 24.48 -9.93
CA LYS A 271 -23.62 23.59 -9.82
C LYS A 271 -22.84 23.47 -11.14
N ASP A 272 -23.52 23.32 -12.28
CA ASP A 272 -22.85 23.24 -13.59
C ASP A 272 -22.18 24.59 -13.95
N VAL A 273 -22.81 25.73 -13.65
CA VAL A 273 -22.22 27.07 -13.83
C VAL A 273 -21.03 27.32 -12.89
N LEU A 274 -21.13 26.94 -11.61
CA LEU A 274 -20.02 26.98 -10.65
C LEU A 274 -18.81 26.18 -11.16
N SER A 275 -19.05 24.97 -11.68
CA SER A 275 -18.01 24.12 -12.27
C SER A 275 -17.34 24.78 -13.49
N LYS A 276 -18.15 25.38 -14.38
CA LYS A 276 -17.68 26.15 -15.55
C LYS A 276 -16.79 27.32 -15.13
N PHE A 277 -17.20 28.10 -14.13
CA PHE A 277 -16.42 29.24 -13.64
C PHE A 277 -15.13 28.81 -12.91
N LEU A 278 -15.14 27.69 -12.18
CA LEU A 278 -13.92 27.12 -11.59
C LEU A 278 -12.93 26.69 -12.68
N ARG A 279 -13.38 25.97 -13.71
CA ARG A 279 -12.53 25.57 -14.85
C ARG A 279 -11.96 26.79 -15.57
N ARG A 280 -12.80 27.78 -15.89
CA ARG A 280 -12.38 29.08 -16.47
C ARG A 280 -11.32 29.80 -15.64
N HIS A 281 -11.54 29.93 -14.33
CA HIS A 281 -10.58 30.61 -13.45
C HIS A 281 -9.19 29.95 -13.48
N ILE A 282 -9.14 28.63 -13.47
CA ILE A 282 -7.89 27.85 -13.53
C ILE A 282 -7.18 28.03 -14.88
N VAL A 283 -7.94 28.03 -15.99
CA VAL A 283 -7.40 28.13 -17.36
C VAL A 283 -6.94 29.56 -17.70
N GLU A 284 -7.81 30.56 -17.55
CA GLU A 284 -7.49 31.96 -17.89
C GLU A 284 -6.47 32.58 -16.91
N GLY A 285 -6.60 32.29 -15.62
CA GLY A 285 -5.78 32.90 -14.57
C GLY A 285 -4.42 32.24 -14.35
N GLY A 286 -4.19 31.05 -14.90
CA GLY A 286 -3.01 30.21 -14.62
C GLY A 286 -2.83 29.85 -13.14
N LYS A 287 -3.87 30.06 -12.33
CA LYS A 287 -3.88 29.95 -10.87
C LYS A 287 -5.17 29.28 -10.41
N ARG A 288 -5.04 28.48 -9.37
CA ARG A 288 -6.15 27.75 -8.74
C ARG A 288 -6.79 28.61 -7.64
N SER A 289 -7.96 28.21 -7.15
CA SER A 289 -8.71 28.93 -6.10
C SER A 289 -7.94 29.15 -4.79
N ASP A 290 -6.88 28.39 -4.52
CA ASP A 290 -5.99 28.58 -3.37
C ASP A 290 -4.69 29.36 -3.71
N GLY A 291 -4.56 29.84 -4.95
CA GLY A 291 -3.42 30.61 -5.46
C GLY A 291 -2.27 29.77 -6.05
N ARG A 292 -2.33 28.43 -6.00
CA ARG A 292 -1.28 27.56 -6.55
C ARG A 292 -1.27 27.53 -8.08
N SER A 293 -0.10 27.20 -8.65
CA SER A 293 0.02 26.76 -10.06
C SER A 293 -0.56 25.34 -10.23
N PRO A 294 -0.75 24.87 -11.48
CA PRO A 294 -1.15 23.50 -11.78
C PRO A 294 -0.28 22.44 -11.06
N GLU A 295 1.04 22.61 -11.04
CA GLU A 295 2.02 21.69 -10.44
C GLU A 295 2.26 21.94 -8.94
N GLY A 296 1.60 22.94 -8.36
CA GLY A 296 1.77 23.34 -6.96
C GLY A 296 1.19 22.30 -5.99
N ILE A 297 1.93 21.97 -4.95
CA ILE A 297 1.49 21.09 -3.85
C ILE A 297 1.16 21.96 -2.64
N ARG A 298 0.13 21.58 -1.86
CA ARG A 298 -0.18 22.27 -0.60
C ARG A 298 0.97 22.11 0.42
N PRO A 299 1.10 23.03 1.40
CA PRO A 299 2.05 22.88 2.50
C PRO A 299 1.88 21.52 3.19
N ILE A 300 2.99 20.83 3.45
CA ILE A 300 3.01 19.53 4.13
C ILE A 300 3.66 19.71 5.49
N THR A 301 3.03 19.17 6.53
CA THR A 301 3.63 19.03 7.87
C THR A 301 3.41 17.60 8.35
N SER A 302 4.43 17.02 8.97
CA SER A 302 4.34 15.66 9.52
C SER A 302 5.06 15.56 10.85
N ARG A 303 4.50 14.75 11.76
CA ARG A 303 5.08 14.46 13.08
C ARG A 303 4.78 13.03 13.51
N CYS A 304 5.80 12.32 14.00
CA CYS A 304 5.68 10.99 14.58
C CYS A 304 5.52 11.03 16.11
N GLY A 305 5.24 9.88 16.74
CA GLY A 305 5.17 9.74 18.20
C GLY A 305 4.04 10.53 18.87
N LEU A 306 2.94 10.84 18.15
CA LEU A 306 1.84 11.64 18.69
C LEU A 306 1.10 10.95 19.85
N LEU A 307 0.88 9.65 19.76
CA LEU A 307 0.09 8.88 20.74
C LEU A 307 1.03 8.10 21.68
N PRO A 308 1.13 8.44 22.99
CA PRO A 308 2.18 7.92 23.88
C PRO A 308 2.19 6.40 24.14
N ARG A 309 1.16 5.68 23.71
CA ARG A 309 0.98 4.23 23.91
C ARG A 309 0.76 3.43 22.63
N ALA A 310 0.69 4.09 21.46
CA ALA A 310 0.68 3.37 20.19
C ALA A 310 2.01 2.64 19.98
N HIS A 311 2.04 1.63 19.11
CA HIS A 311 3.33 1.01 18.76
C HIS A 311 4.09 1.94 17.82
N GLY A 312 3.40 2.59 16.89
CA GLY A 312 3.84 3.81 16.21
C GLY A 312 2.65 4.70 15.86
N SER A 313 2.88 5.99 15.67
CA SER A 313 1.83 6.92 15.24
C SER A 313 2.41 8.09 14.45
N ALA A 314 1.67 8.57 13.45
CA ALA A 314 2.03 9.76 12.69
C ALA A 314 0.82 10.62 12.38
N LEU A 315 0.96 11.93 12.54
CA LEU A 315 0.02 12.91 12.02
C LEU A 315 0.62 13.50 10.74
N PHE A 316 -0.02 13.22 9.60
CA PHE A 316 0.37 13.76 8.30
C PHE A 316 -0.69 14.76 7.83
N THR A 317 -0.28 15.99 7.54
CA THR A 317 -1.14 17.08 7.07
C THR A 317 -0.62 17.60 5.72
N ARG A 318 -1.52 17.77 4.74
CA ARG A 318 -1.23 18.38 3.44
C ARG A 318 -2.32 19.41 3.08
N GLY A 319 -2.06 20.67 3.41
CA GLY A 319 -3.09 21.70 3.53
C GLY A 319 -4.22 21.25 4.46
N GLU A 320 -5.47 21.54 4.10
CA GLU A 320 -6.68 21.15 4.86
C GLU A 320 -7.07 19.66 4.69
N THR A 321 -6.09 18.76 4.56
CA THR A 321 -6.27 17.31 4.59
C THR A 321 -5.30 16.71 5.59
N GLN A 322 -5.82 16.02 6.61
CA GLN A 322 -5.05 15.50 7.73
C GLN A 322 -5.45 14.06 8.04
N SER A 323 -4.43 13.21 8.21
CA SER A 323 -4.55 11.80 8.55
C SER A 323 -3.76 11.52 9.82
N LEU A 324 -4.45 11.05 10.86
CA LEU A 324 -3.84 10.41 12.02
C LEU A 324 -3.71 8.91 11.74
N ALA A 325 -2.49 8.48 11.45
CA ALA A 325 -2.13 7.09 11.28
C ALA A 325 -1.61 6.49 12.58
N VAL A 326 -2.07 5.30 12.93
CA VAL A 326 -1.69 4.56 14.14
C VAL A 326 -1.36 3.13 13.76
N VAL A 327 -0.24 2.61 14.26
CA VAL A 327 0.17 1.21 14.05
C VAL A 327 0.07 0.44 15.35
N THR A 328 -0.54 -0.74 15.23
CA THR A 328 -0.57 -1.78 16.24
C THR A 328 0.09 -3.03 15.67
N LEU A 329 1.02 -3.59 16.43
CA LEU A 329 1.73 -4.83 16.14
C LEU A 329 1.18 -5.95 17.03
N GLY A 330 0.96 -7.12 16.44
CA GLY A 330 0.40 -8.28 17.13
C GLY A 330 1.02 -9.60 16.67
N ASP A 331 0.58 -10.68 17.29
CA ASP A 331 0.94 -12.05 16.93
C ASP A 331 0.09 -12.56 15.74
N LYS A 332 0.21 -13.86 15.42
CA LYS A 332 -0.57 -14.50 14.35
C LYS A 332 -2.07 -14.57 14.66
N GLN A 333 -2.50 -14.53 15.93
CA GLN A 333 -3.92 -14.56 16.30
C GLN A 333 -4.66 -13.26 15.94
N MET A 334 -3.92 -12.14 15.84
CA MET A 334 -4.47 -10.85 15.39
C MET A 334 -4.63 -10.73 13.87
N ALA A 335 -4.17 -11.71 13.08
CA ALA A 335 -4.26 -11.69 11.63
C ALA A 335 -5.72 -11.72 11.16
N GLN A 336 -6.06 -10.93 10.14
CA GLN A 336 -7.42 -10.87 9.64
C GLN A 336 -7.72 -12.12 8.82
N LYS A 337 -8.59 -13.00 9.31
CA LYS A 337 -9.13 -14.11 8.51
C LYS A 337 -10.00 -13.55 7.40
N VAL A 338 -9.73 -13.98 6.17
CA VAL A 338 -10.47 -13.63 4.96
C VAL A 338 -11.30 -14.83 4.52
N ASP A 339 -12.56 -14.59 4.21
CA ASP A 339 -13.46 -15.59 3.62
C ASP A 339 -13.48 -15.38 2.09
N ASN A 340 -13.10 -16.40 1.33
CA ASN A 340 -12.89 -16.33 -0.12
C ASN A 340 -13.69 -17.39 -0.89
N LEU A 341 -13.90 -17.16 -2.18
CA LEU A 341 -14.70 -18.05 -3.05
C LEU A 341 -14.10 -19.46 -3.22
N ALA A 342 -12.82 -19.64 -2.89
CA ALA A 342 -12.14 -20.94 -2.92
C ALA A 342 -12.40 -21.80 -1.66
N ASN A 343 -13.06 -21.24 -0.63
CA ASN A 343 -13.19 -21.85 0.71
C ASN A 343 -11.83 -22.23 1.34
N VAL A 344 -10.76 -21.51 0.99
CA VAL A 344 -9.42 -21.70 1.56
C VAL A 344 -9.26 -20.70 2.71
N GLU A 345 -8.86 -21.17 3.89
CA GLU A 345 -8.64 -20.27 5.02
C GLU A 345 -7.42 -19.37 4.79
N GLU A 346 -7.67 -18.13 4.40
CA GLU A 346 -6.65 -17.13 4.11
C GLU A 346 -6.51 -16.17 5.30
N TYR A 347 -5.28 -15.88 5.72
CA TYR A 347 -4.98 -15.03 6.87
C TYR A 347 -4.10 -13.86 6.44
N LYS A 348 -4.63 -12.66 6.58
CA LYS A 348 -3.97 -11.43 6.17
C LYS A 348 -3.17 -10.85 7.33
N ARG A 349 -1.84 -10.91 7.22
CA ARG A 349 -0.92 -10.38 8.24
C ARG A 349 -0.86 -8.84 8.26
N PHE A 350 -1.21 -8.19 7.17
CA PHE A 350 -1.25 -6.73 7.07
C PHE A 350 -2.63 -6.24 6.62
N TYR A 351 -3.21 -5.31 7.36
CA TYR A 351 -4.47 -4.69 6.96
C TYR A 351 -4.56 -3.23 7.40
N LEU A 352 -5.25 -2.41 6.60
CA LEU A 352 -5.48 -0.99 6.87
C LEU A 352 -6.96 -0.70 7.09
N GLN A 353 -7.28 -0.16 8.26
CA GLN A 353 -8.60 0.36 8.59
C GLN A 353 -8.61 1.86 8.37
N TYR A 354 -9.52 2.34 7.53
CA TYR A 354 -9.66 3.76 7.19
C TYR A 354 -11.00 4.27 7.72
N SER A 355 -10.99 5.42 8.39
CA SER A 355 -12.16 6.02 9.03
C SER A 355 -12.31 7.48 8.59
N PHE A 356 -13.51 7.86 8.15
CA PHE A 356 -13.85 9.20 7.68
C PHE A 356 -15.00 9.81 8.48
N PRO A 357 -14.72 10.32 9.71
CA PRO A 357 -15.76 10.94 10.53
C PRO A 357 -16.33 12.20 9.83
N PRO A 358 -17.64 12.48 9.95
CA PRO A 358 -18.27 13.67 9.35
C PRO A 358 -17.62 15.00 9.78
N SER A 359 -17.07 15.07 10.99
CA SER A 359 -16.32 16.22 11.49
C SER A 359 -15.13 16.61 10.60
N SER A 360 -14.51 15.64 9.90
CA SER A 360 -13.38 15.91 8.99
C SER A 360 -13.72 16.80 7.80
N VAL A 361 -15.00 16.97 7.49
CA VAL A 361 -15.49 17.91 6.47
C VAL A 361 -16.32 19.06 7.05
N GLY A 362 -16.43 19.14 8.38
CA GLY A 362 -17.24 20.14 9.09
C GLY A 362 -18.74 19.81 9.12
N GLU A 363 -19.11 18.54 8.98
CA GLU A 363 -20.51 18.09 8.87
C GLU A 363 -20.91 17.21 10.05
N VAL A 364 -22.22 17.11 10.33
CA VAL A 364 -22.78 16.19 11.33
C VAL A 364 -23.39 14.99 10.60
N GLY A 365 -23.12 13.78 11.06
CA GLY A 365 -23.61 12.57 10.43
C GLY A 365 -23.53 11.34 11.33
N ARG A 366 -24.05 10.21 10.83
CA ARG A 366 -24.08 8.94 11.57
C ARG A 366 -22.69 8.31 11.62
N MET A 367 -22.15 8.14 12.82
CA MET A 367 -21.00 7.25 13.07
C MET A 367 -21.48 5.79 13.17
N GLY A 368 -20.70 4.84 12.67
CA GLY A 368 -21.06 3.43 12.65
C GLY A 368 -20.18 2.56 11.76
N ALA A 369 -20.78 1.59 11.06
CA ALA A 369 -20.08 0.74 10.11
C ALA A 369 -19.52 1.54 8.93
N PRO A 370 -18.33 1.19 8.39
CA PRO A 370 -17.67 1.95 7.34
C PRO A 370 -18.49 1.93 6.04
N SER A 371 -18.52 3.07 5.37
CA SER A 371 -19.11 3.23 4.04
C SER A 371 -18.31 2.48 2.98
N ARG A 372 -18.92 2.26 1.81
CA ARG A 372 -18.21 1.71 0.64
C ARG A 372 -16.97 2.54 0.27
N ARG A 373 -17.02 3.88 0.45
CA ARG A 373 -15.88 4.76 0.12
C ARG A 373 -14.74 4.60 1.10
N GLU A 374 -15.02 4.44 2.38
CA GLU A 374 -14.01 4.16 3.42
C GLU A 374 -13.31 2.82 3.17
N ILE A 375 -14.07 1.77 2.86
CA ILE A 375 -13.49 0.46 2.49
C ILE A 375 -12.58 0.59 1.26
N GLY A 376 -13.04 1.24 0.19
CA GLY A 376 -12.23 1.44 -1.02
C GLY A 376 -10.99 2.31 -0.83
N HIS A 377 -11.08 3.38 -0.02
CA HIS A 377 -9.93 4.22 0.32
C HIS A 377 -8.92 3.46 1.21
N GLY A 378 -9.42 2.66 2.16
CA GLY A 378 -8.61 1.79 3.00
C GLY A 378 -7.82 0.77 2.20
N THR A 379 -8.50 -0.01 1.34
CA THR A 379 -7.86 -0.98 0.45
C THR A 379 -6.84 -0.34 -0.50
N LEU A 380 -7.13 0.83 -1.07
CA LEU A 380 -6.15 1.55 -1.90
C LEU A 380 -4.88 1.92 -1.12
N ALA A 381 -5.02 2.42 0.11
CA ALA A 381 -3.87 2.80 0.93
C ALA A 381 -3.10 1.58 1.47
N GLU A 382 -3.82 0.50 1.79
CA GLU A 382 -3.27 -0.79 2.18
C GLU A 382 -2.42 -1.41 1.07
N ARG A 383 -3.02 -1.66 -0.10
CA ARG A 383 -2.33 -2.28 -1.25
C ARG A 383 -1.19 -1.41 -1.79
N ALA A 384 -1.21 -0.09 -1.54
CA ALA A 384 -0.08 0.78 -1.80
C ALA A 384 1.10 0.56 -0.84
N LEU A 385 0.83 0.25 0.44
CA LEU A 385 1.83 0.02 1.49
C LEU A 385 2.31 -1.45 1.54
N GLU A 386 1.51 -2.40 1.07
CA GLU A 386 1.84 -3.83 1.09
C GLU A 386 3.22 -4.17 0.45
N PRO A 387 3.61 -3.62 -0.73
CA PRO A 387 4.91 -3.92 -1.34
C PRO A 387 6.13 -3.43 -0.55
N VAL A 388 6.01 -2.40 0.29
CA VAL A 388 7.14 -1.87 1.09
C VAL A 388 7.40 -2.67 2.36
N LEU A 389 6.50 -3.57 2.74
CA LEU A 389 6.65 -4.35 3.98
C LEU A 389 7.78 -5.38 3.85
N PRO A 390 8.46 -5.71 4.98
CA PRO A 390 9.38 -6.84 5.05
C PRO A 390 8.65 -8.17 4.84
N THR A 391 9.39 -9.28 4.79
CA THR A 391 8.84 -10.63 4.86
C THR A 391 8.34 -10.98 6.28
N GLU A 392 7.61 -12.09 6.45
CA GLU A 392 7.23 -12.58 7.79
C GLU A 392 8.45 -13.10 8.59
N ASP A 393 9.50 -13.57 7.91
CA ASP A 393 10.71 -14.06 8.55
C ASP A 393 11.61 -12.92 9.04
N GLU A 394 11.64 -11.78 8.33
CA GLU A 394 12.32 -10.57 8.78
C GLU A 394 11.55 -9.83 9.87
N PHE A 395 10.22 -9.87 9.84
CA PHE A 395 9.36 -9.16 10.79
C PHE A 395 8.07 -9.95 11.08
N PRO A 396 8.09 -10.84 12.10
CA PRO A 396 7.06 -11.85 12.36
C PRO A 396 5.80 -11.32 13.06
N TYR A 397 5.38 -10.10 12.71
CA TYR A 397 4.24 -9.43 13.31
C TYR A 397 3.05 -9.38 12.34
N THR A 398 1.86 -9.55 12.89
CA THR A 398 0.66 -8.97 12.29
C THR A 398 0.73 -7.46 12.47
N ILE A 399 0.46 -6.72 11.40
CA ILE A 399 0.53 -5.26 11.35
C ILE A 399 -0.86 -4.72 11.01
N ARG A 400 -1.48 -4.01 11.97
CA ARG A 400 -2.68 -3.21 11.73
C ARG A 400 -2.28 -1.75 11.62
N VAL A 401 -2.65 -1.12 10.50
CA VAL A 401 -2.65 0.35 10.37
C VAL A 401 -4.08 0.85 10.51
N GLU A 402 -4.30 1.84 11.36
CA GLU A 402 -5.54 2.60 11.43
C GLU A 402 -5.28 4.03 10.95
N SER A 403 -6.05 4.51 9.98
CA SER A 403 -5.98 5.86 9.42
C SER A 403 -7.29 6.58 9.70
N THR A 404 -7.32 7.39 10.75
CA THR A 404 -8.45 8.28 11.04
C THR A 404 -8.21 9.63 10.37
N ILE A 405 -9.11 10.03 9.48
CA ILE A 405 -9.07 11.33 8.81
C ILE A 405 -9.66 12.39 9.74
N THR A 406 -8.87 13.38 10.10
CA THR A 406 -9.28 14.48 10.99
C THR A 406 -9.67 15.74 10.23
N GLU A 407 -9.14 15.93 9.02
CA GLU A 407 -9.51 17.00 8.08
C GLU A 407 -9.48 16.47 6.64
N SER A 408 -10.35 16.98 5.77
CA SER A 408 -10.35 16.61 4.35
C SER A 408 -10.78 17.74 3.42
N ASN A 409 -9.87 18.16 2.54
CA ASN A 409 -10.12 19.02 1.39
C ASN A 409 -9.42 18.53 0.10
N GLY A 410 -9.15 17.23 0.00
CA GLY A 410 -8.38 16.63 -1.10
C GLY A 410 -7.85 15.28 -0.67
N SER A 411 -7.55 14.40 -1.63
CA SER A 411 -7.38 12.94 -1.44
C SER A 411 -6.77 12.51 -0.09
N SER A 412 -7.67 12.18 0.84
CA SER A 412 -7.34 11.67 2.16
C SER A 412 -6.78 10.26 2.12
N SER A 413 -7.13 9.42 1.13
CA SER A 413 -6.51 8.11 0.93
C SER A 413 -5.02 8.21 0.62
N MET A 414 -4.60 9.25 -0.12
CA MET A 414 -3.17 9.50 -0.36
C MET A 414 -2.46 10.08 0.89
N ALA A 415 -3.18 10.82 1.74
CA ALA A 415 -2.67 11.18 3.07
C ALA A 415 -2.53 9.95 3.99
N SER A 416 -3.42 8.97 3.91
CA SER A 416 -3.33 7.68 4.61
C SER A 416 -2.10 6.88 4.21
N VAL A 417 -1.71 6.88 2.93
CA VAL A 417 -0.44 6.25 2.48
C VAL A 417 0.75 6.93 3.14
N CYS A 418 0.84 8.26 3.08
CA CYS A 418 1.96 9.02 3.65
C CYS A 418 2.04 8.86 5.18
N GLY A 419 0.91 9.04 5.87
CA GLY A 419 0.81 8.86 7.33
C GLY A 419 1.08 7.42 7.76
N GLY A 420 0.52 6.44 7.04
CA GLY A 420 0.75 5.01 7.28
C GLY A 420 2.22 4.63 7.13
N CYS A 421 2.90 5.10 6.08
CA CYS A 421 4.33 4.89 5.89
C CYS A 421 5.16 5.44 7.08
N LEU A 422 4.88 6.69 7.51
CA LEU A 422 5.55 7.29 8.67
C LEU A 422 5.24 6.57 9.99
N ALA A 423 4.00 6.14 10.20
CA ALA A 423 3.59 5.42 11.42
C ALA A 423 4.19 4.00 11.49
N LEU A 424 4.36 3.33 10.35
CA LEU A 424 5.06 2.04 10.25
C LEU A 424 6.55 2.18 10.61
N GLN A 425 7.22 3.23 10.10
CA GLN A 425 8.60 3.55 10.48
C GLN A 425 8.71 3.95 11.96
N ASP A 426 7.71 4.65 12.49
CA ASP A 426 7.66 5.02 13.91
C ASP A 426 7.51 3.79 14.82
N ALA A 427 6.75 2.79 14.37
CA ALA A 427 6.58 1.50 15.05
C ALA A 427 7.81 0.57 14.97
N GLY A 428 8.88 0.97 14.28
CA GLY A 428 10.06 0.14 14.08
C GLY A 428 9.87 -0.97 13.04
N VAL A 429 8.86 -0.88 12.15
CA VAL A 429 8.73 -1.81 11.02
C VAL A 429 9.86 -1.54 10.01
N PRO A 430 10.70 -2.54 9.66
CA PRO A 430 11.79 -2.37 8.70
C PRO A 430 11.25 -2.34 7.26
N LEU A 431 10.72 -1.20 6.84
CA LEU A 431 10.25 -1.00 5.47
C LEU A 431 11.40 -1.02 4.46
N LYS A 432 11.17 -1.64 3.29
CA LYS A 432 12.12 -1.65 2.16
C LYS A 432 12.51 -0.24 1.71
N CYS A 433 11.53 0.68 1.64
CA CYS A 433 11.73 2.10 1.39
C CYS A 433 10.54 2.94 1.87
N SER A 434 10.70 4.28 1.88
CA SER A 434 9.59 5.21 2.05
C SER A 434 8.77 5.33 0.77
N ILE A 435 7.45 5.47 0.89
CA ILE A 435 6.55 5.80 -0.23
C ILE A 435 5.62 6.94 0.11
N ALA A 436 5.16 7.66 -0.91
CA ALA A 436 4.17 8.72 -0.78
C ALA A 436 3.03 8.56 -1.77
N GLY A 437 1.85 9.07 -1.42
CA GLY A 437 0.70 9.19 -2.29
C GLY A 437 0.46 10.63 -2.77
N ILE A 438 0.16 10.82 -4.05
CA ILE A 438 -0.35 12.07 -4.60
C ILE A 438 -1.65 11.84 -5.36
N ALA A 439 -2.58 12.79 -5.27
CA ALA A 439 -3.75 12.84 -6.13
C ALA A 439 -3.63 13.96 -7.13
N MET A 440 -4.10 13.70 -8.33
CA MET A 440 -3.92 14.46 -9.53
C MET A 440 -5.27 14.59 -10.22
N GLY A 441 -5.47 15.65 -10.99
CA GLY A 441 -6.66 15.83 -11.80
C GLY A 441 -6.32 16.45 -13.14
N LEU A 442 -7.32 16.57 -14.00
CA LEU A 442 -7.15 17.11 -15.35
C LEU A 442 -8.40 17.88 -15.81
N VAL A 443 -8.19 18.92 -16.61
CA VAL A 443 -9.24 19.67 -17.34
C VAL A 443 -8.97 19.56 -18.85
N LEU A 444 -9.95 19.09 -19.62
CA LEU A 444 -9.75 18.57 -20.99
C LEU A 444 -10.04 19.53 -22.15
N ASP A 445 -10.81 20.58 -21.94
CA ASP A 445 -11.19 21.55 -22.97
C ASP A 445 -10.73 22.93 -22.52
N THR A 446 -9.58 23.40 -23.00
CA THR A 446 -9.11 24.73 -22.64
C THR A 446 -9.65 25.81 -23.57
N GLU A 447 -10.07 25.52 -24.81
CA GLU A 447 -10.66 26.54 -25.71
C GLU A 447 -12.00 27.07 -25.17
N GLU A 448 -12.90 26.21 -24.65
CA GLU A 448 -14.17 26.65 -24.02
C GLU A 448 -13.93 27.60 -22.83
N PHE A 449 -12.74 27.50 -22.21
CA PHE A 449 -12.33 28.20 -21.00
C PHE A 449 -11.19 29.21 -21.21
N GLY A 450 -10.93 29.64 -22.46
CA GLY A 450 -10.01 30.76 -22.76
C GLY A 450 -8.53 30.41 -22.96
N GLY A 451 -8.18 29.12 -23.02
CA GLY A 451 -6.86 28.59 -23.38
C GLY A 451 -6.80 28.07 -24.84
N ASP A 452 -5.85 27.16 -25.11
CA ASP A 452 -5.34 26.85 -26.46
C ASP A 452 -5.62 25.42 -26.98
N GLY A 453 -6.49 24.67 -26.30
CA GLY A 453 -6.78 23.27 -26.59
C GLY A 453 -5.86 22.28 -25.87
N THR A 454 -4.78 22.72 -25.22
CA THR A 454 -3.90 21.86 -24.41
C THR A 454 -4.59 21.47 -23.09
N PRO A 455 -4.69 20.18 -22.73
CA PRO A 455 -5.25 19.75 -21.45
C PRO A 455 -4.40 20.20 -20.25
N LEU A 456 -5.06 20.64 -19.18
CA LEU A 456 -4.37 21.16 -17.99
C LEU A 456 -4.33 20.10 -16.87
N ILE A 457 -3.12 19.72 -16.45
CA ILE A 457 -2.89 18.69 -15.43
C ILE A 457 -2.64 19.35 -14.06
N LEU A 458 -3.44 18.99 -13.06
CA LEU A 458 -3.41 19.54 -11.71
C LEU A 458 -2.77 18.55 -10.73
N SER A 459 -1.77 19.00 -9.98
CA SER A 459 -1.13 18.27 -8.88
C SER A 459 -1.78 18.57 -7.53
N ASP A 460 -1.87 17.55 -6.68
CA ASP A 460 -2.42 17.65 -5.32
C ASP A 460 -3.79 18.37 -5.31
N ILE A 461 -4.78 17.77 -5.99
CA ILE A 461 -6.11 18.34 -6.18
C ILE A 461 -6.89 18.50 -4.87
N THR A 462 -7.70 19.56 -4.84
CA THR A 462 -8.70 19.81 -3.82
C THR A 462 -10.00 19.07 -4.10
N GLY A 463 -10.91 19.02 -3.12
CA GLY A 463 -12.23 18.38 -3.32
C GLY A 463 -13.11 19.05 -4.37
N ALA A 464 -12.94 20.36 -4.61
CA ALA A 464 -13.66 21.09 -5.66
C ALA A 464 -13.10 20.75 -7.05
N GLU A 465 -11.78 20.61 -7.17
CA GLU A 465 -11.12 20.26 -8.44
C GLU A 465 -11.34 18.80 -8.84
N ASP A 466 -11.49 17.87 -7.88
CA ASP A 466 -12.01 16.52 -8.14
C ASP A 466 -13.45 16.60 -8.70
N ALA A 467 -14.35 17.31 -8.01
CA ALA A 467 -15.75 17.38 -8.39
C ALA A 467 -16.02 18.04 -9.75
N SER A 468 -15.13 18.94 -10.20
CA SER A 468 -15.24 19.71 -11.45
C SER A 468 -14.27 19.28 -12.56
N GLY A 469 -13.30 18.43 -12.26
CA GLY A 469 -12.31 17.93 -13.21
C GLY A 469 -12.85 16.80 -14.10
N ASP A 470 -12.23 16.63 -15.26
CA ASP A 470 -12.57 15.63 -16.28
C ASP A 470 -11.99 14.24 -15.99
N MET A 471 -10.93 14.20 -15.19
CA MET A 471 -10.33 12.98 -14.64
C MET A 471 -9.75 13.29 -13.26
N ASP A 472 -9.85 12.33 -12.35
CA ASP A 472 -9.05 12.28 -11.14
C ASP A 472 -8.25 10.97 -11.07
N PHE A 473 -6.98 11.05 -10.67
CA PHE A 473 -6.15 9.87 -10.48
C PHE A 473 -5.21 10.02 -9.28
N LYS A 474 -4.76 8.88 -8.76
CA LYS A 474 -4.11 8.74 -7.47
C LYS A 474 -2.94 7.79 -7.67
N VAL A 475 -1.74 8.23 -7.32
CA VAL A 475 -0.50 7.48 -7.55
C VAL A 475 0.27 7.40 -6.24
N ALA A 476 0.60 6.19 -5.82
CA ALA A 476 1.44 5.90 -4.66
C ALA A 476 2.70 5.13 -5.09
N GLY A 477 3.80 5.36 -4.38
CA GLY A 477 5.09 4.72 -4.67
C GLY A 477 6.29 5.52 -4.16
N ASN A 478 7.50 5.09 -4.52
CA ASN A 478 8.76 5.74 -4.14
C ASN A 478 9.15 6.81 -5.17
N GLU A 479 10.40 7.28 -5.18
CA GLU A 479 10.82 8.36 -6.10
C GLU A 479 10.73 8.00 -7.58
N ASP A 480 10.85 6.72 -7.94
CA ASP A 480 11.06 6.26 -9.32
C ASP A 480 10.02 5.25 -9.82
N ALA A 481 9.27 4.64 -8.91
CA ALA A 481 8.33 3.56 -9.21
C ALA A 481 7.03 3.66 -8.42
N ILE A 482 5.99 3.01 -8.94
CA ILE A 482 4.62 2.99 -8.45
C ILE A 482 4.37 1.69 -7.66
N THR A 483 3.65 1.78 -6.55
CA THR A 483 3.08 0.63 -5.83
C THR A 483 1.56 0.52 -6.00
N ALA A 484 0.85 1.65 -6.16
CA ALA A 484 -0.56 1.65 -6.50
C ALA A 484 -0.96 2.84 -7.41
N PHE A 485 -1.92 2.59 -8.28
CA PHE A 485 -2.47 3.55 -9.23
C PHE A 485 -3.99 3.39 -9.32
N GLN A 486 -4.75 4.46 -9.11
CA GLN A 486 -6.20 4.46 -9.30
C GLN A 486 -6.59 5.68 -10.14
N MET A 487 -7.44 5.49 -11.15
CA MET A 487 -7.89 6.56 -12.04
C MET A 487 -9.38 6.42 -12.34
N ASP A 488 -10.07 7.55 -12.34
CA ASP A 488 -11.47 7.70 -12.72
C ASP A 488 -11.56 8.79 -13.79
N ILE A 489 -12.03 8.41 -14.99
CA ILE A 489 -12.19 9.28 -16.15
C ILE A 489 -13.69 9.55 -16.35
N LYS A 490 -14.08 10.82 -16.34
CA LYS A 490 -15.48 11.26 -16.34
C LYS A 490 -15.98 11.62 -17.74
N VAL A 491 -15.09 11.80 -18.72
CA VAL A 491 -15.38 12.20 -20.11
C VAL A 491 -14.48 11.48 -21.12
N GLY A 492 -14.88 11.44 -22.40
CA GLY A 492 -14.00 10.99 -23.48
C GLY A 492 -12.93 12.02 -23.85
N GLY A 493 -11.87 11.59 -24.54
CA GLY A 493 -10.81 12.48 -25.07
C GLY A 493 -9.44 12.36 -24.40
N ILE A 494 -9.33 11.67 -23.27
CA ILE A 494 -8.04 11.42 -22.61
C ILE A 494 -7.26 10.35 -23.37
N THR A 495 -6.14 10.74 -23.96
CA THR A 495 -5.26 9.88 -24.74
C THR A 495 -4.08 9.38 -23.91
N LEU A 496 -3.40 8.31 -24.36
CA LEU A 496 -2.22 7.79 -23.66
C LEU A 496 -1.04 8.80 -23.57
N PRO A 497 -0.77 9.65 -24.57
CA PRO A 497 0.18 10.77 -24.40
C PRO A 497 -0.15 11.69 -23.23
N ILE A 498 -1.43 12.12 -23.10
CA ILE A 498 -1.89 12.95 -21.98
C ILE A 498 -1.71 12.21 -20.65
N MET A 499 -2.05 10.93 -20.60
CA MET A 499 -1.86 10.09 -19.41
C MET A 499 -0.37 9.95 -19.02
N LYS A 500 0.54 9.89 -20.01
CA LYS A 500 1.99 9.87 -19.78
C LYS A 500 2.49 11.16 -19.15
N GLU A 501 2.10 12.31 -19.68
CA GLU A 501 2.45 13.61 -19.10
C GLU A 501 1.93 13.73 -17.67
N ALA A 502 0.69 13.29 -17.44
CA ALA A 502 0.06 13.30 -16.13
C ALA A 502 0.80 12.40 -15.12
N LEU A 503 1.22 11.19 -15.54
CA LEU A 503 2.04 10.29 -14.72
C LEU A 503 3.42 10.87 -14.41
N LEU A 504 4.08 11.53 -15.38
CA LEU A 504 5.38 12.18 -15.16
C LEU A 504 5.27 13.35 -14.17
N GLN A 505 4.21 14.16 -14.26
CA GLN A 505 3.93 15.21 -13.28
C GLN A 505 3.59 14.61 -11.90
N ALA A 506 2.88 13.48 -11.85
CA ALA A 506 2.61 12.75 -10.62
C ALA A 506 3.89 12.23 -9.95
N ARG A 507 4.85 11.67 -10.71
CA ARG A 507 6.17 11.27 -10.19
C ARG A 507 6.92 12.45 -9.57
N ASN A 508 6.98 13.58 -10.28
CA ASN A 508 7.61 14.80 -9.76
C ASN A 508 6.92 15.29 -8.48
N GLY A 509 5.59 15.21 -8.41
CA GLY A 509 4.84 15.53 -7.21
C GLY A 509 5.11 14.56 -6.05
N ARG A 510 5.16 13.26 -6.33
CA ARG A 510 5.46 12.18 -5.37
C ARG A 510 6.84 12.35 -4.72
N ARG A 511 7.87 12.69 -5.51
CA ARG A 511 9.22 13.05 -5.03
C ARG A 511 9.20 14.25 -4.07
N ARG A 512 8.44 15.31 -4.40
CA ARG A 512 8.28 16.49 -3.51
C ARG A 512 7.58 16.12 -2.20
N VAL A 513 6.53 15.29 -2.23
CA VAL A 513 5.85 14.80 -1.02
C VAL A 513 6.81 13.97 -0.15
N LEU A 514 7.60 13.08 -0.74
CA LEU A 514 8.65 12.32 -0.04
C LEU A 514 9.68 13.24 0.62
N ALA A 515 10.16 14.26 -0.10
CA ALA A 515 11.12 15.22 0.43
C ALA A 515 10.59 16.01 1.64
N GLU A 516 9.28 16.33 1.69
CA GLU A 516 8.66 16.93 2.89
C GLU A 516 8.42 15.90 4.00
N MET A 517 8.07 14.65 3.69
CA MET A 517 7.95 13.56 4.68
C MET A 517 9.28 13.29 5.40
N MET A 518 10.42 13.43 4.71
CA MET A 518 11.75 13.29 5.31
C MET A 518 12.09 14.40 6.32
N LYS A 519 11.32 15.49 6.37
CA LYS A 519 11.45 16.58 7.36
C LYS A 519 10.51 16.41 8.57
N CYS A 520 9.88 15.23 8.71
CA CYS A 520 8.97 14.91 9.82
C CYS A 520 9.61 15.23 11.19
N SER A 521 8.87 15.94 12.06
CA SER A 521 9.36 16.40 13.36
C SER A 521 8.29 16.31 14.46
N PRO A 522 8.45 15.44 15.48
CA PRO A 522 9.56 14.51 15.67
C PRO A 522 9.66 13.48 14.52
N PRO A 523 10.88 13.03 14.17
CA PRO A 523 11.07 11.98 13.17
C PRO A 523 10.58 10.61 13.68
N PRO A 524 10.37 9.63 12.80
CA PRO A 524 10.00 8.26 13.21
C PRO A 524 11.04 7.64 14.15
N ALA A 525 10.59 6.97 15.21
CA ALA A 525 11.48 6.38 16.22
C ALA A 525 12.37 5.23 15.68
N LYS A 526 11.94 4.51 14.63
CA LYS A 526 12.67 3.39 13.98
C LYS A 526 13.09 2.23 14.90
N GLY A 527 12.44 2.09 16.06
CA GLY A 527 12.63 0.99 16.99
C GLY A 527 11.29 0.51 17.53
N LEU A 528 11.22 -0.77 17.92
CA LEU A 528 9.99 -1.34 18.48
C LEU A 528 9.60 -0.59 19.77
N SER A 529 8.32 -0.24 19.88
CA SER A 529 7.76 0.35 21.09
C SER A 529 7.87 -0.62 22.27
N LYS A 530 8.17 -0.10 23.46
CA LYS A 530 8.20 -0.85 24.73
C LYS A 530 6.84 -1.48 25.13
N TYR A 531 5.77 -1.14 24.41
CA TYR A 531 4.43 -1.72 24.59
C TYR A 531 4.10 -2.79 23.54
N ALA A 532 4.90 -2.92 22.48
CA ALA A 532 4.74 -3.96 21.49
C ALA A 532 5.15 -5.32 22.06
N PRO A 533 4.50 -6.42 21.66
CA PRO A 533 4.99 -7.76 21.98
C PRO A 533 6.39 -7.96 21.40
N LEU A 534 7.21 -8.75 22.07
CA LEU A 534 8.54 -9.12 21.61
C LEU A 534 8.45 -10.51 20.99
N ILE A 535 8.63 -10.61 19.67
CA ILE A 535 8.65 -11.88 18.95
C ILE A 535 10.09 -12.19 18.54
N HIS A 536 10.63 -13.29 19.06
CA HIS A 536 11.93 -13.83 18.64
C HIS A 536 11.74 -15.05 17.75
N ILE A 537 12.47 -15.10 16.64
CA ILE A 537 12.56 -16.29 15.80
C ILE A 537 13.92 -16.94 16.04
N MET A 538 13.91 -18.21 16.42
CA MET A 538 15.10 -19.05 16.43
C MET A 538 14.90 -20.28 15.53
N LYS A 539 15.99 -20.77 14.93
CA LYS A 539 15.96 -21.98 14.10
C LYS A 539 16.61 -23.13 14.86
N VAL A 540 15.89 -24.25 14.94
CA VAL A 540 16.36 -25.52 15.48
C VAL A 540 16.40 -26.57 14.37
N ALA A 541 17.05 -27.71 14.60
CA ALA A 541 16.99 -28.80 13.63
C ALA A 541 15.55 -29.41 13.60
N PRO A 542 14.95 -29.65 12.42
CA PRO A 542 13.55 -30.11 12.29
C PRO A 542 13.21 -31.31 13.18
N GLU A 543 14.10 -32.30 13.27
CA GLU A 543 13.90 -33.50 14.08
C GLU A 543 13.85 -33.25 15.60
N LYS A 544 14.23 -32.05 16.06
CA LYS A 544 14.19 -31.63 17.48
C LYS A 544 12.90 -30.90 17.86
N VAL A 545 12.09 -30.46 16.90
CA VAL A 545 10.82 -29.73 17.15
C VAL A 545 9.89 -30.54 18.07
N ASN A 546 9.79 -31.85 17.84
CA ASN A 546 9.01 -32.77 18.67
C ASN A 546 9.44 -32.81 20.16
N ILE A 547 10.70 -32.50 20.46
CA ILE A 547 11.22 -32.44 21.84
C ILE A 547 10.71 -31.17 22.54
N ILE A 548 10.64 -30.04 21.81
CA ILE A 548 10.10 -28.78 22.32
C ILE A 548 8.61 -28.94 22.63
N ILE A 549 7.83 -29.48 21.68
CA ILE A 549 6.38 -29.69 21.83
C ILE A 549 6.09 -30.67 22.97
N GLY A 550 6.79 -31.81 22.98
CA GLY A 550 6.54 -32.92 23.91
C GLY A 550 5.21 -33.64 23.66
N SER A 551 4.94 -34.71 24.41
CA SER A 551 3.75 -35.54 24.20
C SER A 551 2.45 -34.76 24.44
N GLY A 552 1.69 -34.50 23.36
CA GLY A 552 0.45 -33.72 23.40
C GLY A 552 0.63 -32.24 23.73
N GLY A 553 1.79 -31.65 23.41
CA GLY A 553 2.07 -30.23 23.69
C GLY A 553 2.34 -29.91 25.16
N LYS A 554 2.56 -30.93 26.00
CA LYS A 554 2.80 -30.75 27.44
C LYS A 554 4.07 -29.96 27.74
N MET A 555 5.13 -30.12 26.95
CA MET A 555 6.41 -29.49 27.23
C MET A 555 6.37 -27.99 26.89
N VAL A 556 5.87 -27.61 25.70
CA VAL A 556 5.57 -26.20 25.37
C VAL A 556 4.70 -25.55 26.44
N LYS A 557 3.61 -26.20 26.90
CA LYS A 557 2.74 -25.66 27.96
C LYS A 557 3.46 -25.50 29.30
N SER A 558 4.40 -26.39 29.63
CA SER A 558 5.24 -26.26 30.83
C SER A 558 6.19 -25.07 30.71
N ILE A 559 6.88 -24.91 29.58
CA ILE A 559 7.81 -23.80 29.33
C ILE A 559 7.06 -22.46 29.38
N ILE A 560 5.88 -22.37 28.75
CA ILE A 560 4.99 -21.20 28.82
C ILE A 560 4.60 -20.89 30.26
N GLY A 561 4.18 -21.90 31.04
CA GLY A 561 3.77 -21.72 32.43
C GLY A 561 4.91 -21.34 33.40
N GLU A 562 6.14 -21.80 33.13
CA GLU A 562 7.33 -21.49 33.93
C GLU A 562 7.91 -20.10 33.61
N THR A 563 7.95 -19.74 32.33
CA THR A 563 8.61 -18.50 31.86
C THR A 563 7.67 -17.31 31.78
N GLY A 564 6.36 -17.52 31.63
CA GLY A 564 5.37 -16.45 31.49
C GLY A 564 5.33 -15.79 30.10
N VAL A 565 5.95 -16.39 29.08
CA VAL A 565 5.78 -15.97 27.68
C VAL A 565 4.34 -16.21 27.20
N GLU A 566 3.88 -15.45 26.21
CA GLU A 566 2.48 -15.54 25.73
C GLU A 566 2.25 -16.75 24.83
N ALA A 567 3.19 -17.04 23.93
CA ALA A 567 3.09 -18.14 22.98
C ALA A 567 4.49 -18.67 22.57
N ILE A 568 4.52 -19.95 22.20
CA ILE A 568 5.65 -20.60 21.53
C ILE A 568 5.07 -21.39 20.35
N ASP A 569 5.25 -20.86 19.14
CA ASP A 569 4.80 -21.48 17.90
C ASP A 569 5.97 -22.18 17.21
N THR A 570 5.79 -23.45 16.87
CA THR A 570 6.80 -24.28 16.22
C THR A 570 6.33 -24.73 14.84
N GLN A 571 7.21 -24.64 13.84
CA GLN A 571 6.97 -25.12 12.47
C GLN A 571 7.81 -26.36 12.17
N ASP A 572 7.31 -27.20 11.24
CA ASP A 572 7.95 -28.48 10.88
C ASP A 572 9.32 -28.33 10.22
N ASP A 573 9.66 -27.14 9.72
CA ASP A 573 10.94 -26.78 9.12
C ASP A 573 12.03 -26.38 10.14
N GLY A 574 11.69 -26.44 11.43
CA GLY A 574 12.58 -26.07 12.53
C GLY A 574 12.50 -24.61 12.97
N ILE A 575 11.59 -23.79 12.43
CA ILE A 575 11.38 -22.42 12.92
C ILE A 575 10.58 -22.45 14.23
N VAL A 576 11.09 -21.75 15.25
CA VAL A 576 10.45 -21.55 16.55
C VAL A 576 10.26 -20.06 16.78
N LYS A 577 9.01 -19.61 16.90
CA LYS A 577 8.64 -18.22 17.21
C LYS A 577 8.21 -18.14 18.69
N ILE A 578 8.82 -17.25 19.46
CA ILE A 578 8.54 -17.05 20.89
C ILE A 578 8.01 -15.64 21.08
N THR A 579 6.81 -15.50 21.64
CA THR A 579 6.14 -14.20 21.86
C THR A 579 6.11 -13.88 23.36
N ALA A 580 6.66 -12.74 23.76
CA ALA A 580 6.79 -12.33 25.17
C ALA A 580 6.46 -10.85 25.39
N LYS A 581 6.13 -10.47 26.63
CA LYS A 581 5.92 -9.06 27.05
C LYS A 581 7.19 -8.35 27.49
N ASP A 582 8.19 -9.11 27.94
CA ASP A 582 9.44 -8.60 28.49
C ASP A 582 10.64 -9.45 28.03
N LEU A 583 11.81 -8.81 27.98
CA LEU A 583 13.06 -9.44 27.55
C LEU A 583 13.50 -10.57 28.50
N SER A 584 13.22 -10.49 29.82
CA SER A 584 13.71 -11.51 30.75
C SER A 584 12.99 -12.85 30.58
N SER A 585 11.68 -12.82 30.35
CA SER A 585 10.88 -14.03 30.05
C SER A 585 11.25 -14.62 28.69
N LEU A 586 11.57 -13.76 27.72
CA LEU A 586 12.06 -14.16 26.40
C LEU A 586 13.42 -14.88 26.47
N GLU A 587 14.42 -14.26 27.13
CA GLU A 587 15.78 -14.81 27.29
C GLU A 587 15.78 -16.15 28.04
N LYS A 588 14.94 -16.30 29.08
CA LYS A 588 14.74 -17.57 29.79
C LYS A 588 14.20 -18.65 28.84
N THR A 589 13.17 -18.34 28.04
CA THR A 589 12.60 -19.29 27.08
C THR A 589 13.59 -19.69 26.00
N ILE A 590 14.33 -18.74 25.44
CA ILE A 590 15.40 -18.99 24.46
C ILE A 590 16.45 -19.93 25.08
N SER A 591 16.85 -19.68 26.34
CA SER A 591 17.83 -20.53 27.04
C SER A 591 17.31 -21.95 27.25
N ILE A 592 16.06 -22.13 27.69
CA ILE A 592 15.43 -23.45 27.88
C ILE A 592 15.33 -24.21 26.55
N ILE A 593 14.83 -23.58 25.50
CA ILE A 593 14.68 -24.22 24.17
C ILE A 593 16.04 -24.55 23.56
N SER A 594 17.02 -23.66 23.70
CA SER A 594 18.40 -23.91 23.27
C SER A 594 18.99 -25.13 23.99
N ASN A 595 18.85 -25.23 25.32
CA ASN A 595 19.35 -26.37 26.09
C ASN A 595 18.65 -27.70 25.71
N LEU A 596 17.33 -27.68 25.47
CA LEU A 596 16.57 -28.85 25.02
C LEU A 596 16.97 -29.31 23.61
N THR A 597 17.28 -28.37 22.71
CA THR A 597 17.61 -28.67 21.30
C THR A 597 19.10 -28.84 21.01
N MET A 598 19.98 -28.38 21.92
CA MET A 598 21.43 -28.52 21.86
C MET A 598 21.83 -29.95 21.47
N VAL A 599 22.58 -30.08 20.37
CA VAL A 599 23.18 -31.37 20.00
C VAL A 599 24.53 -31.47 20.71
N PRO A 600 24.77 -32.47 21.57
CA PRO A 600 26.05 -32.61 22.24
C PRO A 600 27.16 -33.02 21.25
N THR A 601 28.18 -32.18 21.09
CA THR A 601 29.29 -32.44 20.16
C THR A 601 30.44 -33.13 20.88
N VAL A 602 30.98 -34.19 20.28
CA VAL A 602 32.16 -34.88 20.84
C VAL A 602 33.33 -33.91 20.91
N GLY A 603 33.88 -33.73 22.12
CA GLY A 603 34.91 -32.74 22.43
C GLY A 603 34.43 -31.60 23.33
N ASP A 604 33.12 -31.34 23.41
CA ASP A 604 32.57 -30.24 24.21
C ASP A 604 32.76 -30.45 25.71
N ILE A 605 32.98 -29.34 26.42
CA ILE A 605 33.22 -29.29 27.87
C ILE A 605 32.01 -28.65 28.53
N TYR A 606 31.28 -29.44 29.30
CA TYR A 606 30.14 -29.01 30.11
C TYR A 606 30.64 -28.74 31.53
N ARG A 607 30.26 -27.61 32.11
CA ARG A 607 30.73 -27.18 33.43
C ARG A 607 29.60 -27.13 34.43
N ASN A 608 29.92 -27.40 35.70
CA ASN A 608 29.00 -27.34 36.83
C ASN A 608 27.72 -28.19 36.60
N CYS A 609 27.88 -29.41 36.08
CA CYS A 609 26.79 -30.33 35.78
C CYS A 609 26.43 -31.19 37.00
N GLU A 610 25.14 -31.33 37.31
CA GLU A 610 24.65 -32.05 38.48
C GLU A 610 24.70 -33.57 38.31
N ILE A 611 25.15 -34.28 39.34
CA ILE A 611 25.08 -35.73 39.45
C ILE A 611 23.67 -36.17 39.86
N LYS A 612 22.91 -36.79 38.93
CA LYS A 612 21.54 -37.27 39.19
C LYS A 612 21.50 -38.64 39.84
N SER A 613 22.40 -39.54 39.46
CA SER A 613 22.49 -40.87 40.07
C SER A 613 23.90 -41.44 40.00
N ILE A 614 24.21 -42.31 40.96
CA ILE A 614 25.48 -43.03 41.03
C ILE A 614 25.18 -44.53 40.89
N ALA A 615 26.00 -45.22 40.10
CA ALA A 615 25.94 -46.65 39.89
C ALA A 615 27.31 -47.29 40.16
N PRO A 616 27.39 -48.61 40.39
CA PRO A 616 28.66 -49.28 40.71
C PRO A 616 29.78 -49.12 39.66
N TYR A 617 29.43 -48.75 38.43
CA TYR A 617 30.34 -48.60 37.29
C TYR A 617 30.57 -47.14 36.85
N GLY A 618 29.96 -46.15 37.52
CA GLY A 618 30.10 -44.75 37.13
C GLY A 618 28.98 -43.84 37.65
N VAL A 619 28.99 -42.62 37.15
CA VAL A 619 28.09 -41.54 37.60
C VAL A 619 27.30 -41.00 36.41
N PHE A 620 25.99 -40.82 36.58
CA PHE A 620 25.13 -40.17 35.61
C PHE A 620 25.06 -38.66 35.91
N VAL A 621 25.51 -37.87 34.94
CA VAL A 621 25.66 -36.42 35.03
C VAL A 621 24.70 -35.79 34.03
N GLU A 622 23.84 -34.87 34.49
CA GLU A 622 22.93 -34.12 33.62
C GLU A 622 23.69 -32.95 32.96
N ILE A 623 23.95 -33.06 31.66
CA ILE A 623 24.68 -32.01 30.89
C ILE A 623 23.74 -30.95 30.28
N ALA A 624 22.46 -31.29 30.16
CA ALA A 624 21.36 -30.42 29.75
C ALA A 624 20.05 -31.03 30.26
N PRO A 625 18.96 -30.25 30.46
CA PRO A 625 17.71 -30.75 31.04
C PRO A 625 17.17 -32.00 30.31
N GLY A 626 17.05 -33.11 31.04
CA GLY A 626 16.61 -34.40 30.50
C GLY A 626 17.65 -35.15 29.65
N ARG A 627 18.92 -34.72 29.64
CA ARG A 627 20.05 -35.43 29.00
C ARG A 627 21.14 -35.77 30.01
N GLU A 628 21.12 -37.03 30.43
CA GLU A 628 22.16 -37.63 31.24
C GLU A 628 23.24 -38.29 30.36
N GLY A 629 24.51 -38.09 30.73
CA GLY A 629 25.63 -38.87 30.22
C GLY A 629 26.30 -39.68 31.32
N LEU A 630 26.85 -40.85 30.95
CA LEU A 630 27.58 -41.71 31.87
C LEU A 630 29.04 -41.32 31.90
N CYS A 631 29.51 -40.80 33.04
CA CYS A 631 30.94 -40.75 33.36
C CYS A 631 31.35 -42.08 33.99
N HIS A 632 32.05 -42.93 33.24
CA HIS A 632 32.51 -44.23 33.73
C HIS A 632 33.51 -44.06 34.88
N ILE A 633 33.59 -45.02 35.80
CA ILE A 633 34.46 -44.91 37.00
C ILE A 633 35.94 -44.63 36.66
N SER A 634 36.45 -45.17 35.54
CA SER A 634 37.81 -44.92 35.02
C SER A 634 38.04 -43.52 34.45
N GLU A 635 37.00 -42.70 34.36
CA GLU A 635 37.01 -41.35 33.77
C GLU A 635 36.62 -40.24 34.76
N LEU A 636 36.41 -40.57 36.04
CA LEU A 636 36.07 -39.61 37.10
C LEU A 636 37.30 -38.89 37.69
N THR A 637 38.41 -39.61 37.82
CA THR A 637 39.63 -39.19 38.53
C THR A 637 40.89 -39.69 37.83
N SER A 638 42.03 -39.04 38.09
CA SER A 638 43.34 -39.52 37.65
C SER A 638 43.78 -40.76 38.44
N ASP A 639 43.42 -40.83 39.73
CA ASP A 639 43.73 -41.93 40.63
C ASP A 639 42.68 -43.06 40.57
N TRP A 640 43.09 -44.27 40.93
CA TRP A 640 42.21 -45.45 40.97
C TRP A 640 41.16 -45.32 42.08
N LEU A 641 39.89 -45.47 41.70
CA LEU A 641 38.75 -45.35 42.59
C LEU A 641 38.03 -46.71 42.70
N ALA A 642 37.79 -47.18 43.93
CA ALA A 642 37.14 -48.48 44.17
C ALA A 642 35.62 -48.41 43.91
N LYS A 643 34.96 -47.34 44.34
CA LYS A 643 33.55 -47.03 44.04
C LYS A 643 33.37 -45.55 43.80
N ALA A 644 32.50 -45.17 42.85
CA ALA A 644 32.16 -43.77 42.60
C ALA A 644 31.56 -43.06 43.84
N GLU A 645 30.85 -43.82 44.68
CA GLU A 645 30.29 -43.40 45.98
C GLU A 645 31.34 -42.88 46.98
N ASP A 646 32.61 -43.29 46.84
CA ASP A 646 33.69 -42.92 47.77
C ASP A 646 34.17 -41.46 47.56
N ALA A 647 33.89 -40.87 46.39
CA ALA A 647 34.37 -39.54 46.00
C ALA A 647 33.27 -38.54 45.59
N PHE A 648 32.05 -39.01 45.29
CA PHE A 648 30.95 -38.16 44.81
C PHE A 648 29.61 -38.57 45.45
N LYS A 649 28.71 -37.59 45.57
CA LYS A 649 27.34 -37.77 46.05
C LYS A 649 26.33 -37.33 44.99
N VAL A 650 25.11 -37.84 45.10
CA VAL A 650 23.98 -37.34 44.31
C VAL A 650 23.72 -35.88 44.69
N GLY A 651 23.63 -34.99 43.68
CA GLY A 651 23.56 -33.53 43.83
C GLY A 651 24.92 -32.81 43.77
N ASP A 652 26.06 -33.52 43.80
CA ASP A 652 27.37 -32.88 43.58
C ASP A 652 27.48 -32.37 42.13
N HIS A 653 28.20 -31.27 41.93
CA HIS A 653 28.37 -30.64 40.62
C HIS A 653 29.79 -30.87 40.08
N VAL A 654 29.92 -31.25 38.81
CA VAL A 654 31.19 -31.62 38.17
C VAL A 654 31.34 -31.06 36.76
N ASP A 655 32.58 -30.74 36.39
CA ASP A 655 32.96 -30.42 35.01
C ASP A 655 33.28 -31.73 34.25
N VAL A 656 32.72 -31.88 33.05
CA VAL A 656 32.79 -33.10 32.25
C VAL A 656 32.92 -32.81 30.75
N LYS A 657 33.78 -33.57 30.07
CA LYS A 657 33.96 -33.54 28.62
C LYS A 657 33.22 -34.70 27.94
N LEU A 658 32.52 -34.45 26.84
CA LEU A 658 31.93 -35.52 26.03
C LEU A 658 33.01 -36.20 25.18
N ILE A 659 33.26 -37.49 25.39
CA ILE A 659 34.24 -38.27 24.61
C ILE A 659 33.59 -38.98 23.42
N GLU A 660 32.39 -39.54 23.62
CA GLU A 660 31.80 -40.46 22.64
C GLU A 660 30.28 -40.45 22.75
N VAL A 661 29.61 -40.60 21.60
CA VAL A 661 28.17 -40.83 21.51
C VAL A 661 27.97 -42.20 20.90
N ASN A 662 27.51 -43.17 21.69
CA ASN A 662 27.28 -44.54 21.22
C ASN A 662 26.14 -44.57 20.20
N GLY A 663 26.13 -45.58 19.30
CA GLY A 663 25.10 -45.76 18.26
C GLY A 663 23.65 -45.96 18.74
N LYS A 664 23.39 -45.89 20.05
CA LYS A 664 22.05 -45.83 20.67
C LYS A 664 21.71 -44.44 21.26
N GLY A 665 22.52 -43.41 20.99
CA GLY A 665 22.36 -42.05 21.52
C GLY A 665 22.84 -41.84 22.96
N GLN A 666 23.50 -42.83 23.57
CA GLN A 666 24.03 -42.71 24.93
C GLN A 666 25.36 -41.94 24.93
N LEU A 667 25.48 -40.97 25.85
CA LEU A 667 26.61 -40.05 25.96
C LEU A 667 27.64 -40.58 26.95
N ARG A 668 28.91 -40.67 26.55
CA ARG A 668 30.03 -41.05 27.44
C ARG A 668 30.86 -39.82 27.80
N LEU A 669 30.92 -39.54 29.10
CA LEU A 669 31.56 -38.37 29.67
C LEU A 669 32.89 -38.71 30.35
N SER A 670 33.77 -37.73 30.48
CA SER A 670 34.98 -37.82 31.31
C SER A 670 35.31 -36.51 31.99
N ARG A 671 35.53 -36.60 33.30
CA ARG A 671 36.14 -35.56 34.12
C ARG A 671 37.66 -35.64 34.07
N ARG A 672 38.23 -36.84 33.95
CA ARG A 672 39.67 -37.11 33.83
C ARG A 672 40.32 -36.40 32.65
N ALA A 673 39.61 -36.26 31.53
CA ALA A 673 40.05 -35.50 30.36
C ALA A 673 40.21 -33.98 30.59
N LEU A 674 39.82 -33.48 31.77
CA LEU A 674 39.93 -32.08 32.21
C LEU A 674 40.92 -31.90 33.38
N LEU A 675 41.44 -32.99 33.95
CA LEU A 675 42.42 -32.95 35.03
C LEU A 675 43.84 -32.79 34.46
N PRO A 676 44.73 -32.01 35.10
CA PRO A 676 46.11 -31.89 34.66
C PRO A 676 46.82 -33.25 34.77
N VAL A 677 47.49 -33.65 33.69
CA VAL A 677 48.30 -34.88 33.67
C VAL A 677 49.60 -34.64 34.45
N PRO A 678 50.01 -35.52 35.37
CA PRO A 678 51.32 -35.43 36.01
C PRO A 678 52.43 -35.68 34.99
N GLU A 679 53.41 -34.77 34.88
CA GLU A 679 54.61 -35.01 34.07
C GLU A 679 55.49 -36.09 34.72
N THR A 680 55.77 -37.17 33.99
CA THR A 680 56.83 -38.13 34.34
C THR A 680 57.92 -38.12 33.28
N ASN A 681 59.15 -37.81 33.70
CA ASN A 681 60.33 -37.81 32.83
C ASN A 681 60.83 -39.25 32.54
N PRO A 682 61.49 -39.48 31.39
CA PRO A 682 61.93 -40.80 30.97
C PRO A 682 63.38 -41.12 31.39
N GLU A 683 63.70 -42.41 31.53
CA GLU A 683 64.99 -42.97 31.10
C GLU A 683 64.92 -44.51 30.91
N GLU A 684 65.90 -45.05 30.19
CA GLU A 684 65.91 -46.31 29.40
C GLU A 684 67.02 -47.29 29.91
N PRO A 685 67.44 -48.40 29.23
CA PRO A 685 66.79 -49.34 28.27
C PRO A 685 67.11 -50.86 28.45
N SER A 686 66.54 -51.69 27.55
CA SER A 686 67.07 -52.98 27.00
C SER A 686 66.74 -54.31 27.72
N SER A 687 66.64 -55.50 27.07
CA SER A 687 67.00 -55.88 25.68
C SER A 687 66.26 -57.15 25.12
N LYS A 688 66.06 -57.20 23.78
CA LYS A 688 66.07 -58.35 22.81
C LYS A 688 65.09 -59.56 23.00
N GLN A 689 64.12 -59.79 22.09
CA GLN A 689 64.14 -60.59 20.80
C GLN A 689 63.95 -62.13 20.99
N PRO A 690 63.44 -62.95 20.02
CA PRO A 690 63.66 -62.86 18.54
C PRO A 690 62.53 -63.31 17.54
N THR A 691 62.77 -63.05 16.22
CA THR A 691 62.33 -63.80 14.98
C THR A 691 60.84 -64.02 14.65
N GLY A 692 60.39 -64.01 13.38
CA GLY A 692 61.09 -63.90 12.08
C GLY A 692 60.16 -63.68 10.84
N ASP A 693 60.74 -63.65 9.63
CA ASP A 693 60.18 -63.12 8.37
C ASP A 693 59.11 -63.94 7.61
N THR A 694 58.30 -63.23 6.80
CA THR A 694 58.24 -63.44 5.33
C THR A 694 57.68 -62.23 4.52
N ALA A 695 58.35 -61.96 3.39
CA ALA A 695 58.06 -61.12 2.19
C ALA A 695 56.59 -61.01 1.69
N GLU A 696 56.15 -60.03 0.87
CA GLU A 696 56.77 -58.82 0.26
C GLU A 696 55.67 -57.81 -0.26
N VAL A 697 56.00 -56.50 -0.25
CA VAL A 697 55.67 -55.31 -1.13
C VAL A 697 54.47 -55.39 -2.12
N ILE A 698 53.62 -54.38 -2.40
CA ILE A 698 53.75 -52.95 -2.84
C ILE A 698 52.38 -52.25 -2.59
N ALA A 699 52.15 -50.96 -2.27
CA ALA A 699 52.90 -49.69 -2.02
C ALA A 699 52.16 -48.93 -0.86
N ASP A 700 52.57 -47.84 -0.20
CA ASP A 700 53.29 -46.57 -0.52
C ASP A 700 52.41 -45.49 -1.17
N SER A 701 52.34 -44.22 -0.72
CA SER A 701 53.11 -43.45 0.30
C SER A 701 52.32 -42.24 0.83
N ASP A 702 52.55 -41.77 2.06
CA ASP A 702 52.59 -40.31 2.35
C ASP A 702 53.04 -39.95 3.80
N LYS A 703 54.20 -39.26 3.93
CA LYS A 703 54.56 -38.21 4.93
C LYS A 703 56.08 -38.12 5.24
N ALA A 704 56.62 -36.89 5.19
CA ALA A 704 57.63 -36.29 6.09
C ALA A 704 57.99 -34.89 5.51
N SER A 705 57.86 -33.72 6.16
CA SER A 705 58.28 -33.22 7.49
C SER A 705 59.76 -32.80 7.58
N ASP A 706 60.02 -31.54 7.96
CA ASP A 706 61.03 -31.15 8.97
C ASP A 706 60.75 -29.72 9.51
N LYS A 707 60.56 -29.55 10.82
CA LYS A 707 61.53 -29.15 11.87
C LYS A 707 61.96 -27.68 11.85
N SER A 708 61.64 -26.94 12.91
CA SER A 708 62.57 -26.64 14.03
C SER A 708 62.03 -25.55 14.99
N THR A 709 62.52 -25.55 16.23
CA THR A 709 62.32 -24.54 17.30
C THR A 709 63.74 -24.09 17.77
N PRO A 710 64.03 -23.32 18.87
CA PRO A 710 63.16 -22.79 19.95
C PRO A 710 63.52 -21.41 20.62
N LYS A 711 62.60 -20.88 21.47
CA LYS A 711 62.84 -20.11 22.76
C LYS A 711 63.58 -18.72 22.68
N LYS A 712 63.47 -17.74 23.62
CA LYS A 712 62.89 -17.62 24.99
C LYS A 712 62.79 -16.13 25.47
N TYR A 713 61.90 -15.82 26.43
CA TYR A 713 61.85 -14.66 27.41
C TYR A 713 61.86 -13.19 26.88
N ALA A 714 61.30 -12.13 27.49
CA ALA A 714 60.32 -11.83 28.57
C ALA A 714 60.24 -10.28 28.77
N THR A 715 59.34 -9.82 29.65
CA THR A 715 59.28 -8.52 30.39
C THR A 715 58.98 -7.18 29.67
N ASP A 716 57.77 -6.69 29.96
CA ASP A 716 57.39 -5.37 30.55
C ASP A 716 57.54 -3.98 29.85
N ALA A 717 56.48 -3.20 30.11
CA ALA A 717 56.40 -1.73 30.28
C ALA A 717 56.24 -0.76 29.08
N LYS A 718 55.04 -0.15 29.02
CA LYS A 718 54.66 1.25 28.69
C LYS A 718 55.59 2.11 27.80
N ALA A 719 55.02 2.70 26.72
CA ALA A 719 54.98 4.17 26.53
C ALA A 719 54.07 4.60 25.35
N ASP A 720 53.79 5.90 25.31
CA ASP A 720 52.84 6.70 24.50
C ASP A 720 52.91 6.65 22.95
N ALA A 721 51.72 6.89 22.36
CA ALA A 721 51.39 7.81 21.24
C ALA A 721 52.04 7.70 19.84
N LEU A 722 51.35 8.33 18.86
CA LEU A 722 51.63 8.45 17.41
C LEU A 722 51.23 7.21 16.57
N ALA A 723 50.75 7.34 15.32
CA ALA A 723 50.15 8.47 14.60
C ALA A 723 49.36 7.93 13.37
N GLU A 724 48.62 8.80 12.68
CA GLU A 724 47.93 8.50 11.41
C GLU A 724 48.90 8.41 10.21
N GLU A 725 48.65 7.48 9.29
CA GLU A 725 48.97 7.61 7.86
C GLU A 725 47.67 7.31 7.09
N LYS A 726 47.02 8.22 6.37
CA LYS A 726 47.41 9.01 5.17
C LYS A 726 47.89 8.17 3.98
N ILE A 727 47.02 8.12 2.97
CA ILE A 727 47.37 7.85 1.57
C ILE A 727 47.51 9.20 0.84
N GLU A 728 48.44 9.28 -0.10
CA GLU A 728 48.99 10.52 -0.66
C GLU A 728 48.11 11.25 -1.70
N GLN A 729 48.33 12.57 -1.81
CA GLN A 729 47.99 13.42 -2.96
C GLN A 729 49.26 14.12 -3.47
N VAL A 730 49.43 14.23 -4.80
CA VAL A 730 50.16 15.31 -5.53
C VAL A 730 49.51 15.37 -6.94
N LYS A 731 48.72 16.39 -7.31
CA LYS A 731 49.08 17.73 -7.88
C LYS A 731 49.61 17.68 -9.34
N ASP A 732 49.49 18.70 -10.20
CA ASP A 732 49.09 20.11 -10.02
C ASP A 732 48.58 20.74 -11.36
N LYS A 733 47.74 21.81 -11.27
CA LYS A 733 47.75 23.11 -12.02
C LYS A 733 48.03 23.23 -13.55
N SER A 734 47.57 24.25 -14.30
CA SER A 734 46.77 25.48 -14.01
C SER A 734 46.37 26.24 -15.30
N SER A 735 45.33 27.11 -15.20
CA SER A 735 45.12 28.38 -15.96
C SER A 735 44.91 28.35 -17.49
N ALA A 736 44.25 29.31 -18.16
CA ALA A 736 43.19 30.28 -17.82
C ALA A 736 42.72 31.02 -19.11
N THR A 737 41.60 31.76 -19.02
CA THR A 737 41.23 32.96 -19.83
C THR A 737 40.53 32.83 -21.21
N LYS A 738 39.24 33.24 -21.20
CA LYS A 738 38.54 34.22 -22.08
C LYS A 738 38.15 33.94 -23.56
N LEU A 739 36.95 34.49 -23.82
CA LEU A 739 36.44 35.23 -25.00
C LEU A 739 35.57 34.50 -26.04
N ALA A 740 34.45 35.18 -26.30
CA ALA A 740 33.32 34.85 -27.15
C ALA A 740 33.61 34.97 -28.66
N SER A 741 32.85 34.22 -29.47
CA SER A 741 32.10 34.75 -30.64
C SER A 741 31.35 33.64 -31.39
N SER A 742 30.07 33.89 -31.73
CA SER A 742 29.39 33.36 -32.92
C SER A 742 29.76 34.24 -34.15
N PRO A 743 29.34 33.98 -35.43
CA PRO A 743 28.29 33.08 -35.93
C PRO A 743 28.68 32.33 -37.25
N GLU A 744 27.67 31.99 -38.07
CA GLU A 744 27.73 31.59 -39.51
C GLU A 744 28.18 30.17 -39.89
N SER A 745 27.85 29.63 -41.08
CA SER A 745 26.64 29.69 -41.95
C SER A 745 26.82 28.69 -43.12
N ASN A 746 25.77 28.47 -43.93
CA ASN A 746 25.74 27.75 -45.22
C ASN A 746 26.00 26.22 -45.18
N SER A 747 25.08 25.32 -45.52
CA SER A 747 24.25 25.15 -46.75
C SER A 747 24.98 24.51 -47.94
N THR A 748 24.50 23.36 -48.40
CA THR A 748 24.18 23.10 -49.83
C THR A 748 23.38 21.81 -49.98
N GLU A 749 22.48 21.81 -50.96
CA GLU A 749 21.66 20.66 -51.37
C GLU A 749 22.51 19.60 -52.08
N ASN A 750 22.04 18.35 -52.12
CA ASN A 750 21.96 17.69 -53.43
C ASN A 750 20.84 16.66 -53.54
N THR A 751 20.26 16.63 -54.74
CA THR A 751 19.03 15.91 -55.11
C THR A 751 19.35 14.51 -55.64
N LEU A 752 18.37 13.57 -55.62
CA LEU A 752 17.99 12.63 -56.72
C LEU A 752 17.50 11.24 -56.26
N LEU A 753 16.18 11.05 -56.27
CA LEU A 753 15.50 9.87 -56.86
C LEU A 753 15.44 10.07 -58.41
N PRO A 754 15.08 9.11 -59.31
CA PRO A 754 14.18 7.94 -59.07
C PRO A 754 14.40 6.66 -59.94
N ARG A 755 13.60 5.59 -59.73
CA ARG A 755 12.60 5.08 -60.74
C ARG A 755 11.88 3.77 -60.35
N LYS A 756 10.63 3.68 -60.84
CA LYS A 756 9.69 2.55 -60.77
C LYS A 756 9.94 1.50 -61.88
N LYS A 757 9.44 0.27 -61.69
CA LYS A 757 8.80 -0.54 -62.75
C LYS A 757 7.55 -1.24 -62.20
N ALA A 758 6.57 -1.49 -63.08
CA ALA A 758 5.29 -2.11 -62.75
C ALA A 758 4.76 -2.93 -63.92
N PHE A 759 4.06 -4.04 -63.63
CA PHE A 759 3.15 -4.78 -64.52
C PHE A 759 2.24 -5.68 -63.65
N LYS A 760 1.04 -6.17 -63.99
CA LYS A 760 -0.18 -5.66 -64.67
C LYS A 760 -1.16 -6.86 -64.74
N ARG A 761 -2.12 -6.95 -63.81
CA ARG A 761 -3.55 -7.35 -63.98
C ARG A 761 -3.93 -8.51 -64.94
N ILE A 762 -4.72 -9.51 -64.48
CA ILE A 762 -5.81 -10.17 -65.26
C ILE A 762 -6.90 -10.84 -64.37
N ARG A 763 -8.01 -11.26 -65.01
CA ARG A 763 -9.41 -11.39 -64.53
C ARG A 763 -9.84 -12.74 -63.88
N LYS A 764 -10.95 -12.65 -63.12
CA LYS A 764 -12.16 -13.53 -63.03
C LYS A 764 -12.05 -15.04 -63.29
N SER A 765 -12.66 -15.85 -62.40
CA SER A 765 -13.75 -16.79 -62.75
C SER A 765 -14.55 -17.23 -61.51
N SER A 766 -15.70 -17.88 -61.74
CA SER A 766 -16.75 -18.21 -60.76
C SER A 766 -17.12 -19.70 -60.78
N SER A 767 -17.41 -20.31 -59.62
CA SER A 767 -18.20 -21.55 -59.48
C SER A 767 -18.57 -21.78 -58.00
N LYS A 768 -19.84 -21.69 -57.61
CA LYS A 768 -20.86 -22.76 -57.55
C LYS A 768 -20.71 -23.75 -56.38
N ALA A 769 -21.59 -23.55 -55.39
CA ALA A 769 -22.36 -24.50 -54.60
C ALA A 769 -22.00 -26.00 -54.56
N VAL A 770 -21.99 -26.54 -53.33
CA VAL A 770 -22.46 -27.90 -53.02
C VAL A 770 -23.47 -27.83 -51.87
N THR A 771 -24.57 -28.56 -52.01
CA THR A 771 -25.69 -28.67 -51.06
C THR A 771 -25.49 -29.83 -50.08
N GLY A 772 -25.95 -29.68 -48.83
CA GLY A 772 -26.05 -30.77 -47.85
C GLY A 772 -27.29 -30.58 -46.97
N VAL A 773 -28.13 -31.61 -46.88
CA VAL A 773 -29.49 -31.56 -46.29
C VAL A 773 -29.57 -32.44 -45.05
N SER A 774 -30.17 -31.94 -43.96
CA SER A 774 -31.25 -32.61 -43.20
C SER A 774 -31.51 -31.84 -41.90
N GLY A 775 -32.78 -31.64 -41.55
CA GLY A 775 -33.17 -30.98 -40.29
C GLY A 775 -33.86 -31.94 -39.33
N LYS A 776 -34.33 -31.39 -38.20
CA LYS A 776 -35.50 -31.87 -37.46
C LYS A 776 -35.92 -30.82 -36.42
N ASP A 777 -37.16 -30.36 -36.51
CA ASP A 777 -37.89 -29.88 -35.35
C ASP A 777 -38.13 -31.05 -34.38
N VAL A 778 -37.99 -30.84 -33.07
CA VAL A 778 -38.91 -31.34 -32.03
C VAL A 778 -38.86 -30.37 -30.84
N THR A 779 -40.04 -30.01 -30.36
CA THR A 779 -40.32 -29.24 -29.14
C THR A 779 -40.00 -30.01 -27.85
N LEU A 780 -39.29 -29.37 -26.92
CA LEU A 780 -39.71 -29.15 -25.52
C LEU A 780 -38.75 -28.23 -24.78
#